data_AF-A0A3E2NIC1-F1
#
_entry.id   AF-A0A3E2NIC1-F1
#
_cell.length_a   1.000
_cell.length_b   1.000
_cell.length_c   1.000
_cell.angle_alpha   90.00
_cell.angle_beta   90.00
_cell.angle_gamma   90.00
#
_symmetry.space_group_name_H-M   'P 1'
#
loop_
_entity.id
_entity.type
_entity.pdbx_description
1 polymer ?
#
loop_
_entity_poly.entity_id
_entity_poly.type
_entity_poly.pdbx_seq_one_letter_code
_entity_poly.pdbx_strand_id
1 'polypeptide(L)'
;MRKYKKAGKMAAILAGILVINSFAGPISPYIDTYAYTNKAATVNATTLNVRSGPGTSYSIVTKLTNGASVTVVNEKNGSDGALWYEIRFNNSNGQAVTGYVTKSYLKFAAVYTSNADFESKLSAQGFPESYKVRLRALHAQYPNWVFTAQKTNLDWNTAVKEESLVGKTLVHTNSMSSWKSTENGAYDWNNSTWVGFDGSSWVTASQDIVKYYMDPRNFLDETNVFQFLTHTYDSSKHTLEGLNTMVKGTFLSGSTSNTGTSQGSAVTPPEGGSSTDSGSSTGPGANIGPGGKTETQGSSSGNGNVSLESPQASITPNHTAVLMEYGPGASLTGPSADSPATGTTTGSGSYTNMIMNAATQSGVNPYVLAAMIIQEQGSAGTGKSISGTESGYAGYYNFFNIEAYQSGNMTAVQRGLWWASQAGNYERPWNTPEKSILGGALYYGNNYVKVGQDTFYLKKYNVQGSNLYKHQYMTNVQGAASEAAVYSKAYNSDMKQTALEFKIPVYNNMPENPCSQPTGDGNPNNKLSGLSVDGFVMTPSFDRDTREYNLIVDSGVTSIKVNASALNSASSVSGTGTIALQSGNNDIKVSVTAQNGNVREYILHVVRQANGPTYNSGSSTPANPGSSGGNSSSGGSSSSGSNSSSGSRGPGASNSSSGDGAGTPGGSSITIAPDGSSNISVQASIGVVTQGPGQSADVTSPAQTQAQTQAQQTQSSSAGTVSKGSGDINGDGKVNSLDVLKLQRYILGLEALSEAGKAAADLNGDGKVNSQDLLLMQKKVLGM
;
A
#
# COMPACT_ATOMS: atom_id res chain seq x y z
N MET A 1 27.72 -53.20 32.00
CA MET A 1 27.25 -54.30 31.10
C MET A 1 26.00 -53.84 30.34
N ARG A 2 25.50 -54.66 29.40
CA ARG A 2 24.15 -54.73 28.76
C ARG A 2 22.98 -53.91 29.38
N LYS A 3 21.92 -53.44 28.67
CA LYS A 3 21.56 -53.24 27.24
C LYS A 3 20.11 -52.66 27.13
N TYR A 4 19.86 -51.55 26.40
CA TYR A 4 18.52 -51.05 25.93
C TYR A 4 17.43 -50.74 27.02
N LYS A 5 16.24 -50.13 26.79
CA LYS A 5 15.43 -49.87 25.57
C LYS A 5 14.38 -48.70 25.74
N LYS A 6 14.26 -47.84 24.72
CA LYS A 6 13.15 -46.96 24.22
C LYS A 6 11.89 -46.55 25.06
N ALA A 7 11.49 -45.28 24.84
CA ALA A 7 10.15 -44.73 24.43
C ALA A 7 9.22 -43.98 25.42
N GLY A 8 9.04 -42.66 25.15
CA GLY A 8 7.75 -42.11 24.68
C GLY A 8 6.82 -41.35 25.66
N LYS A 9 6.70 -40.02 25.48
CA LYS A 9 5.45 -39.34 25.01
C LYS A 9 5.60 -37.80 24.94
N MET A 10 4.89 -37.21 23.98
CA MET A 10 4.54 -35.79 23.83
C MET A 10 3.02 -35.69 23.58
N ALA A 11 2.48 -34.47 23.54
CA ALA A 11 1.17 -34.08 23.01
C ALA A 11 -0.12 -34.41 23.83
N ALA A 12 -0.50 -33.45 24.68
CA ALA A 12 -1.85 -32.89 24.88
C ALA A 12 -1.63 -31.51 25.57
N ILE A 13 -2.45 -30.46 25.44
CA ILE A 13 -3.85 -30.33 25.02
C ILE A 13 -3.97 -29.22 23.95
N LEU A 14 -4.77 -29.45 22.89
CA LEU A 14 -5.20 -28.39 21.97
C LEU A 14 -6.56 -28.73 21.35
N ALA A 15 -7.61 -28.71 22.18
CA ALA A 15 -9.02 -28.88 21.78
C ALA A 15 -9.94 -28.27 22.85
N GLY A 16 -11.04 -27.64 22.46
CA GLY A 16 -12.06 -27.15 23.40
C GLY A 16 -12.69 -25.80 23.04
N ILE A 17 -13.57 -25.77 22.02
CA ILE A 17 -14.55 -24.70 21.84
C ILE A 17 -15.94 -25.33 21.64
N LEU A 18 -16.93 -24.73 22.30
CA LEU A 18 -18.39 -24.85 22.15
C LEU A 18 -19.19 -25.93 22.91
N VAL A 19 -20.27 -25.42 23.53
CA VAL A 19 -21.53 -26.05 24.03
C VAL A 19 -21.46 -27.11 25.15
N ILE A 20 -21.97 -26.75 26.33
CA ILE A 20 -23.24 -27.26 26.92
C ILE A 20 -23.60 -26.43 28.16
N ASN A 21 -24.89 -26.29 28.44
CA ASN A 21 -25.43 -25.51 29.55
C ASN A 21 -25.64 -26.36 30.82
N SER A 22 -25.75 -25.70 31.97
CA SER A 22 -26.34 -26.20 33.24
C SER A 22 -25.84 -27.55 33.81
N PHE A 23 -24.96 -27.48 34.82
CA PHE A 23 -25.05 -28.32 36.03
C PHE A 23 -24.56 -27.50 37.24
N ALA A 24 -25.15 -27.72 38.41
CA ALA A 24 -24.80 -27.02 39.65
C ALA A 24 -24.40 -28.01 40.75
N GLY A 25 -23.29 -27.74 41.44
CA GLY A 25 -22.77 -28.55 42.55
C GLY A 25 -21.36 -28.10 42.93
N PRO A 26 -21.07 -27.78 44.20
CA PRO A 26 -19.78 -27.20 44.60
C PRO A 26 -18.73 -28.28 44.87
N ILE A 27 -17.54 -28.14 44.27
CA ILE A 27 -16.33 -28.84 44.71
C ILE A 27 -15.15 -27.87 44.68
N SER A 28 -14.37 -27.85 45.75
CA SER A 28 -13.12 -27.10 45.94
C SER A 28 -12.38 -27.67 47.15
N PRO A 29 -11.07 -27.46 47.32
CA PRO A 29 -10.22 -26.50 46.60
C PRO A 29 -8.96 -27.11 45.95
N TYR A 30 -8.08 -26.22 45.48
CA TYR A 30 -6.62 -26.40 45.36
C TYR A 30 -6.03 -27.20 44.18
N ILE A 31 -5.97 -26.55 43.01
CA ILE A 31 -4.77 -26.53 42.17
C ILE A 31 -4.54 -25.07 41.72
N ASP A 32 -3.45 -24.45 42.19
CA ASP A 32 -3.02 -23.12 41.73
C ASP A 32 -2.27 -23.24 40.39
N THR A 33 -3.00 -23.21 39.28
CA THR A 33 -2.43 -23.01 37.93
C THR A 33 -2.99 -21.75 37.31
N TYR A 34 -2.31 -20.62 37.55
CA TYR A 34 -2.56 -19.35 36.87
C TYR A 34 -2.13 -19.42 35.40
N ALA A 35 -2.96 -20.07 34.57
CA ALA A 35 -2.86 -19.95 33.13
C ALA A 35 -3.19 -18.51 32.73
N TYR A 36 -2.18 -17.69 32.47
CA TYR A 36 -2.39 -16.30 32.05
C TYR A 36 -3.15 -16.28 30.72
N THR A 37 -4.38 -15.76 30.75
CA THR A 37 -5.20 -15.65 29.54
C THR A 37 -4.56 -14.68 28.57
N ASN A 38 -4.15 -15.18 27.40
CA ASN A 38 -3.59 -14.38 26.31
C ASN A 38 -4.56 -13.23 25.93
N LYS A 39 -4.08 -11.98 25.99
CA LYS A 39 -4.90 -10.78 25.69
C LYS A 39 -4.44 -10.15 24.38
N ALA A 40 -5.33 -10.08 23.39
CA ALA A 40 -5.07 -9.34 22.15
C ALA A 40 -5.08 -7.82 22.40
N ALA A 41 -4.12 -7.11 21.81
CA ALA A 41 -4.00 -5.65 21.86
C ALA A 41 -3.38 -5.11 20.58
N THR A 42 -3.45 -3.80 20.39
CA THR A 42 -2.64 -3.07 19.39
C THR A 42 -1.72 -2.07 20.08
N VAL A 43 -0.63 -1.71 19.42
CA VAL A 43 0.30 -0.68 19.90
C VAL A 43 -0.35 0.70 19.83
N ASN A 44 -0.30 1.46 20.93
CA ASN A 44 -0.91 2.78 21.12
C ASN A 44 0.17 3.88 21.27
N ALA A 45 1.20 3.83 20.42
CA ALA A 45 2.28 4.80 20.37
C ALA A 45 2.80 4.89 18.93
N THR A 46 3.21 6.08 18.49
CA THR A 46 3.77 6.29 17.14
C THR A 46 4.94 5.34 16.85
N THR A 47 5.82 5.16 17.85
CA THR A 47 6.91 4.19 17.85
C THR A 47 7.10 3.64 19.26
N LEU A 48 6.91 2.33 19.45
CA LEU A 48 7.10 1.61 20.71
C LEU A 48 8.38 0.77 20.66
N ASN A 49 9.33 1.07 21.55
CA ASN A 49 10.52 0.24 21.75
C ASN A 49 10.14 -1.04 22.52
N VAL A 50 10.24 -2.20 21.87
CA VAL A 50 10.07 -3.51 22.51
C VAL A 50 11.40 -3.97 23.10
N ARG A 51 11.42 -4.42 24.36
CA ARG A 51 12.68 -4.70 25.09
C ARG A 51 12.87 -6.19 25.41
N SER A 52 14.11 -6.57 25.70
CA SER A 52 14.49 -7.94 26.09
C SER A 52 14.10 -8.33 27.52
N GLY A 53 13.57 -7.40 28.31
CA GLY A 53 13.10 -7.65 29.67
C GLY A 53 12.31 -6.46 30.26
N PRO A 54 11.72 -6.63 31.45
CA PRO A 54 10.85 -5.65 32.10
C PRO A 54 11.66 -4.52 32.75
N GLY A 55 11.97 -3.48 31.98
CA GLY A 55 12.66 -2.28 32.46
C GLY A 55 13.30 -1.48 31.33
N THR A 56 13.51 -0.19 31.54
CA THR A 56 14.12 0.72 30.54
C THR A 56 15.62 0.50 30.31
N SER A 57 16.27 -0.28 31.18
CA SER A 57 17.67 -0.72 31.07
C SER A 57 17.88 -1.89 30.10
N TYR A 58 16.84 -2.66 29.79
CA TYR A 58 16.94 -3.80 28.87
C TYR A 58 17.09 -3.36 27.40
N SER A 59 17.88 -4.11 26.63
CA SER A 59 18.15 -3.84 25.22
C SER A 59 16.86 -3.83 24.39
N ILE A 60 16.83 -2.99 23.35
CA ILE A 60 15.71 -2.91 22.41
C ILE A 60 15.83 -4.08 21.43
N VAL A 61 14.80 -4.93 21.39
CA VAL A 61 14.68 -6.09 20.48
C VAL A 61 14.15 -5.64 19.12
N THR A 62 13.16 -4.74 19.11
CA THR A 62 12.63 -4.13 17.88
C THR A 62 11.82 -2.87 18.20
N LYS A 63 11.29 -2.21 17.18
CA LYS A 63 10.33 -1.11 17.28
C LYS A 63 9.02 -1.52 16.57
N LEU A 64 7.88 -1.28 17.21
CA LEU A 64 6.55 -1.45 16.63
C LEU A 64 5.89 -0.07 16.44
N THR A 65 5.15 0.12 15.35
CA THR A 65 4.40 1.35 15.07
C THR A 65 2.97 1.27 15.60
N ASN A 66 2.26 2.42 15.61
CA ASN A 66 0.87 2.50 16.07
C ASN A 66 -0.03 1.52 15.28
N GLY A 67 -0.99 0.88 15.95
CA GLY A 67 -1.92 -0.07 15.35
C GLY A 67 -1.36 -1.49 15.15
N ALA A 68 -0.06 -1.73 15.36
CA ALA A 68 0.55 -3.05 15.23
C ALA A 68 -0.08 -4.06 16.21
N SER A 69 -0.54 -5.20 15.68
CA SER A 69 -1.21 -6.25 16.45
C SER A 69 -0.23 -7.05 17.32
N VAL A 70 -0.56 -7.20 18.60
CA VAL A 70 0.23 -7.97 19.57
C VAL A 70 -0.67 -8.85 20.45
N THR A 71 -0.11 -9.93 20.99
CA THR A 71 -0.74 -10.73 22.05
C THR A 71 0.06 -10.57 23.33
N VAL A 72 -0.52 -10.02 24.40
CA VAL A 72 0.10 -10.10 25.73
C VAL A 72 -0.01 -11.55 26.22
N VAL A 73 1.13 -12.17 26.46
CA VAL A 73 1.27 -13.57 26.88
C VAL A 73 1.63 -13.72 28.37
N ASN A 74 2.14 -12.65 28.99
CA ASN A 74 2.56 -12.65 30.40
C ASN A 74 2.61 -11.21 30.96
N GLU A 75 2.64 -11.07 32.28
CA GLU A 75 2.83 -9.77 32.96
C GLU A 75 3.81 -9.88 34.13
N LYS A 76 4.67 -8.86 34.29
CA LYS A 76 5.78 -8.87 35.26
C LYS A 76 6.16 -7.46 35.69
N ASN A 77 6.39 -7.27 36.98
CA ASN A 77 6.91 -6.01 37.51
C ASN A 77 8.40 -5.85 37.14
N GLY A 78 8.78 -4.66 36.70
CA GLY A 78 10.17 -4.29 36.46
C GLY A 78 10.90 -3.91 37.75
N SER A 79 12.21 -3.69 37.65
CA SER A 79 13.02 -3.15 38.77
C SER A 79 12.68 -1.70 39.14
N ASP A 80 11.91 -1.04 38.27
CA ASP A 80 11.29 0.28 38.43
C ASP A 80 9.94 0.22 39.18
N GLY A 81 9.45 -0.97 39.52
CA GLY A 81 8.13 -1.18 40.12
C GLY A 81 6.96 -1.04 39.12
N ALA A 82 7.22 -0.74 37.85
CA ALA A 82 6.19 -0.62 36.83
C ALA A 82 5.72 -1.99 36.32
N LEU A 83 4.46 -2.11 35.93
CA LEU A 83 3.92 -3.31 35.30
C LEU A 83 4.29 -3.36 33.81
N TRP A 84 5.13 -4.33 33.45
CA TRP A 84 5.50 -4.64 32.07
C TRP A 84 4.71 -5.86 31.58
N TYR A 85 4.38 -5.85 30.30
CA TYR A 85 3.72 -6.92 29.56
C TYR A 85 4.71 -7.58 28.61
N GLU A 86 4.80 -8.91 28.68
CA GLU A 86 5.43 -9.70 27.63
C GLU A 86 4.43 -9.83 26.48
N ILE A 87 4.79 -9.27 25.33
CA ILE A 87 4.03 -9.35 24.09
C ILE A 87 4.67 -10.35 23.14
N ARG A 88 3.82 -11.07 22.39
CA ARG A 88 4.15 -11.88 21.22
C ARG A 88 3.57 -11.22 19.98
N PHE A 89 4.37 -11.10 18.93
CA PHE A 89 4.04 -10.46 17.66
C PHE A 89 4.85 -11.12 16.53
N ASN A 90 4.51 -10.86 15.27
CA ASN A 90 5.29 -11.37 14.14
C ASN A 90 6.26 -10.29 13.64
N ASN A 91 7.50 -10.67 13.31
CA ASN A 91 8.47 -9.78 12.67
C ASN A 91 8.18 -9.61 11.16
N SER A 92 8.99 -8.79 10.49
CA SER A 92 8.92 -8.56 9.03
C SER A 92 8.97 -9.83 8.18
N ASN A 93 9.53 -10.91 8.72
CA ASN A 93 9.75 -12.18 8.04
C ASN A 93 8.68 -13.23 8.42
N GLY A 94 7.60 -12.79 9.08
CA GLY A 94 6.49 -13.64 9.53
C GLY A 94 6.78 -14.50 10.77
N GLN A 95 7.97 -14.40 11.36
CA GLN A 95 8.35 -15.22 12.52
C GLN A 95 7.81 -14.63 13.81
N ALA A 96 7.28 -15.47 14.70
CA ALA A 96 6.84 -15.04 16.02
C ALA A 96 8.02 -14.68 16.93
N VAL A 97 7.99 -13.48 17.50
CA VAL A 97 8.99 -12.92 18.42
C VAL A 97 8.29 -12.49 19.72
N THR A 98 8.99 -12.55 20.85
CA THR A 98 8.52 -11.99 22.13
C THR A 98 9.39 -10.85 22.62
N GLY A 99 8.83 -10.02 23.51
CA GLY A 99 9.55 -8.95 24.21
C GLY A 99 8.63 -8.13 25.11
N TYR A 100 9.20 -7.17 25.83
CA TYR A 100 8.55 -6.47 26.94
C TYR A 100 8.22 -5.00 26.59
N VAL A 101 7.01 -4.57 26.97
CA VAL A 101 6.47 -3.20 26.82
C VAL A 101 5.62 -2.82 28.04
N THR A 102 5.37 -1.53 28.31
CA THR A 102 4.47 -1.12 29.41
C THR A 102 3.01 -1.04 28.98
N LYS A 103 2.08 -1.26 29.93
CA LYS A 103 0.62 -1.18 29.71
C LYS A 103 0.16 0.08 28.97
N SER A 104 0.76 1.22 29.29
CA SER A 104 0.43 2.55 28.74
C SER A 104 0.58 2.66 27.21
N TYR A 105 1.34 1.77 26.58
CA TYR A 105 1.53 1.76 25.13
C TYR A 105 0.75 0.67 24.40
N LEU A 106 -0.21 -0.01 25.06
CA LEU A 106 -1.10 -1.00 24.44
C LEU A 106 -2.57 -0.59 24.56
N LYS A 107 -3.27 -0.50 23.42
CA LYS A 107 -4.73 -0.41 23.33
C LYS A 107 -5.28 -1.84 23.26
N PHE A 108 -5.82 -2.32 24.36
CA PHE A 108 -6.52 -3.60 24.40
C PHE A 108 -7.82 -3.51 23.60
N ALA A 109 -8.28 -4.64 23.08
CA ALA A 109 -9.65 -4.72 22.58
C ALA A 109 -10.62 -4.32 23.70
N ALA A 110 -11.58 -3.44 23.41
CA ALA A 110 -12.59 -3.04 24.38
C ALA A 110 -13.39 -4.27 24.84
N VAL A 111 -13.72 -4.34 26.13
CA VAL A 111 -14.57 -5.42 26.68
C VAL A 111 -16.00 -5.20 26.20
N TYR A 112 -16.29 -5.73 25.01
CA TYR A 112 -17.53 -5.54 24.29
C TYR A 112 -18.58 -6.56 24.75
N THR A 113 -19.65 -6.07 25.38
CA THR A 113 -20.90 -6.80 25.52
C THR A 113 -21.56 -6.90 24.14
N SER A 114 -21.81 -8.12 23.67
CA SER A 114 -22.31 -8.39 22.32
C SER A 114 -23.68 -7.76 22.05
N ASN A 115 -23.73 -6.75 21.18
CA ASN A 115 -24.96 -6.18 20.66
C ASN A 115 -25.41 -7.00 19.43
N ALA A 116 -26.46 -7.79 19.59
CA ALA A 116 -26.96 -8.69 18.54
C ALA A 116 -27.39 -7.94 17.26
N ASP A 117 -28.00 -6.76 17.39
CA ASP A 117 -28.42 -5.95 16.24
C ASP A 117 -27.21 -5.40 15.47
N PHE A 118 -26.12 -5.07 16.18
CA PHE A 118 -24.87 -4.64 15.56
C PHE A 118 -24.17 -5.78 14.82
N GLU A 119 -24.05 -6.96 15.43
CA GLU A 119 -23.51 -8.15 14.75
C GLU A 119 -24.36 -8.56 13.54
N SER A 120 -25.69 -8.43 13.64
CA SER A 120 -26.63 -8.65 12.54
C SER A 120 -26.38 -7.68 11.39
N LYS A 121 -26.31 -6.37 11.66
CA LYS A 121 -25.99 -5.33 10.67
C LYS A 121 -24.64 -5.58 9.99
N LEU A 122 -23.56 -5.84 10.75
CA LEU A 122 -22.23 -6.13 10.17
C LEU A 122 -22.24 -7.39 9.30
N SER A 123 -23.05 -8.39 9.65
CA SER A 123 -23.14 -9.65 8.90
C SER A 123 -24.00 -9.51 7.64
N ALA A 124 -25.09 -8.74 7.67
CA ALA A 124 -25.90 -8.40 6.49
C ALA A 124 -25.12 -7.56 5.46
N GLN A 125 -24.28 -6.64 5.94
CA GLN A 125 -23.32 -5.92 5.10
C GLN A 125 -22.27 -6.88 4.49
N GLY A 126 -21.90 -7.94 5.19
CA GLY A 126 -20.96 -8.96 4.73
C GLY A 126 -19.51 -8.68 5.15
N PHE A 127 -19.28 -7.97 6.25
CA PHE A 127 -17.93 -7.73 6.76
C PHE A 127 -17.26 -9.03 7.24
N PRO A 128 -16.04 -9.36 6.78
CA PRO A 128 -15.24 -10.44 7.35
C PRO A 128 -14.89 -10.18 8.82
N GLU A 129 -14.66 -11.24 9.59
CA GLU A 129 -14.39 -11.13 11.03
C GLU A 129 -13.14 -10.29 11.36
N SER A 130 -12.14 -10.28 10.47
CA SER A 130 -10.95 -9.42 10.57
C SER A 130 -11.22 -7.91 10.49
N TYR A 131 -12.42 -7.50 10.06
CA TYR A 131 -12.92 -6.12 10.19
C TYR A 131 -13.68 -5.94 11.51
N LYS A 132 -14.59 -6.86 11.85
CA LYS A 132 -15.56 -6.70 12.94
C LYS A 132 -14.92 -6.40 14.30
N VAL A 133 -13.75 -6.97 14.59
CA VAL A 133 -13.00 -6.70 15.83
C VAL A 133 -12.78 -5.19 16.07
N ARG A 134 -12.39 -4.44 15.03
CA ARG A 134 -12.18 -2.99 15.14
C ARG A 134 -13.50 -2.20 15.06
N LEU A 135 -14.46 -2.65 14.26
CA LEU A 135 -15.80 -2.02 14.17
C LEU A 135 -16.56 -2.07 15.50
N ARG A 136 -16.47 -3.18 16.26
CA ARG A 136 -17.02 -3.27 17.62
C ARG A 136 -16.37 -2.28 18.59
N ALA A 137 -15.06 -2.08 18.47
CA ALA A 137 -14.34 -1.10 19.30
C ALA A 137 -14.76 0.35 18.97
N LEU A 138 -15.09 0.65 17.71
CA LEU A 138 -15.69 1.94 17.34
C LEU A 138 -17.12 2.08 17.87
N HIS A 139 -17.99 1.10 17.64
CA HIS A 139 -19.38 1.09 18.09
C HIS A 139 -19.52 1.20 19.62
N ALA A 140 -18.59 0.62 20.39
CA ALA A 140 -18.55 0.74 21.84
C ALA A 140 -18.24 2.16 22.35
N GLN A 141 -17.67 3.04 21.51
CA GLN A 141 -17.39 4.45 21.82
C GLN A 141 -18.40 5.40 21.16
N TYR A 142 -18.93 5.00 20.00
CA TYR A 142 -19.81 5.79 19.14
C TYR A 142 -20.96 4.91 18.62
N PRO A 143 -21.97 4.60 19.45
CA PRO A 143 -22.99 3.59 19.15
C PRO A 143 -23.95 3.97 18.02
N ASN A 144 -23.97 5.24 17.61
CA ASN A 144 -24.78 5.75 16.52
C ASN A 144 -24.08 5.67 15.14
N TRP A 145 -22.79 5.31 15.09
CA TRP A 145 -22.06 5.21 13.83
C TRP A 145 -22.52 4.00 12.99
N VAL A 146 -22.64 4.22 11.68
CA VAL A 146 -23.11 3.23 10.70
C VAL A 146 -21.93 2.78 9.85
N PHE A 147 -21.71 1.47 9.76
CA PHE A 147 -20.66 0.89 8.93
C PHE A 147 -21.29 0.13 7.77
N THR A 148 -21.03 0.59 6.55
CA THR A 148 -21.57 0.05 5.29
C THR A 148 -20.44 -0.59 4.49
N ALA A 149 -20.60 -1.82 4.02
CA ALA A 149 -19.56 -2.56 3.31
C ALA A 149 -19.60 -2.27 1.81
N GLN A 150 -18.58 -1.59 1.31
CA GLN A 150 -18.39 -1.39 -0.12
C GLN A 150 -17.68 -2.60 -0.72
N LYS A 151 -18.47 -3.54 -1.21
CA LYS A 151 -18.00 -4.72 -1.96
C LYS A 151 -17.38 -4.23 -3.28
N THR A 152 -16.06 -4.17 -3.36
CA THR A 152 -15.36 -3.71 -4.57
C THR A 152 -15.49 -4.73 -5.70
N ASN A 153 -15.65 -6.01 -5.34
CA ASN A 153 -15.61 -7.19 -6.22
C ASN A 153 -14.24 -7.40 -6.89
N LEU A 154 -13.22 -6.65 -6.48
CA LEU A 154 -11.86 -6.74 -7.00
C LEU A 154 -11.04 -7.73 -6.15
N ASP A 155 -10.18 -8.50 -6.83
CA ASP A 155 -9.13 -9.26 -6.16
C ASP A 155 -8.09 -8.31 -5.52
N TRP A 156 -7.77 -8.55 -4.26
CA TRP A 156 -6.84 -7.74 -3.47
C TRP A 156 -5.45 -7.60 -4.10
N ASN A 157 -4.87 -8.70 -4.58
CA ASN A 157 -3.51 -8.71 -5.12
C ASN A 157 -3.46 -7.96 -6.47
N THR A 158 -4.53 -8.06 -7.24
CA THR A 158 -4.74 -7.32 -8.49
C THR A 158 -4.86 -5.83 -8.22
N ALA A 159 -5.71 -5.40 -7.28
CA ALA A 159 -5.86 -3.99 -6.91
C ALA A 159 -4.55 -3.39 -6.38
N VAL A 160 -3.83 -4.11 -5.51
CA VAL A 160 -2.50 -3.72 -5.02
C VAL A 160 -1.48 -3.61 -6.15
N LYS A 161 -1.48 -4.55 -7.11
CA LYS A 161 -0.57 -4.50 -8.27
C LYS A 161 -0.84 -3.28 -9.14
N GLU A 162 -2.10 -2.98 -9.44
CA GLU A 162 -2.50 -1.81 -10.24
C GLU A 162 -2.15 -0.48 -9.55
N GLU A 163 -2.19 -0.41 -8.22
CA GLU A 163 -1.73 0.76 -7.46
C GLU A 163 -0.21 0.87 -7.31
N SER A 164 0.52 -0.24 -7.41
CA SER A 164 1.97 -0.32 -7.26
C SER A 164 2.76 -0.17 -8.57
N LEU A 165 2.09 0.25 -9.65
CA LEU A 165 2.74 0.57 -10.92
C LEU A 165 3.72 1.74 -10.77
N VAL A 166 4.85 1.67 -11.47
CA VAL A 166 5.92 2.68 -11.41
C VAL A 166 5.39 4.05 -11.79
N GLY A 167 5.68 5.05 -10.96
CA GLY A 167 5.23 6.44 -11.10
C GLY A 167 3.78 6.73 -10.69
N LYS A 168 2.98 5.72 -10.29
CA LYS A 168 1.54 5.91 -10.01
C LYS A 168 1.24 6.31 -8.57
N THR A 169 1.58 5.46 -7.61
CA THR A 169 1.47 5.77 -6.18
C THR A 169 2.85 6.09 -5.65
N LEU A 170 2.98 7.22 -4.94
CA LEU A 170 4.27 7.83 -4.58
C LEU A 170 4.45 7.99 -3.07
N VAL A 171 5.70 8.13 -2.65
CA VAL A 171 6.15 8.51 -1.32
C VAL A 171 7.23 9.59 -1.42
N HIS A 172 7.40 10.40 -0.38
CA HIS A 172 8.44 11.43 -0.37
C HIS A 172 9.85 10.79 -0.29
N THR A 173 10.87 11.42 -0.87
CA THR A 173 12.26 10.90 -0.88
C THR A 173 12.80 10.63 0.52
N ASN A 174 12.46 11.49 1.49
CA ASN A 174 12.81 11.34 2.91
C ASN A 174 12.10 10.19 3.64
N SER A 175 11.18 9.46 3.01
CA SER A 175 10.60 8.25 3.58
C SER A 175 11.64 7.13 3.72
N MET A 176 11.40 6.21 4.66
CA MET A 176 12.23 5.03 4.90
C MET A 176 12.43 4.20 3.62
N SER A 177 13.58 3.57 3.42
CA SER A 177 13.87 2.85 2.18
C SER A 177 12.89 1.73 1.85
N SER A 178 12.36 1.03 2.85
CA SER A 178 11.34 -0.01 2.64
C SER A 178 9.96 0.53 2.18
N TRP A 179 9.73 1.84 2.22
CA TRP A 179 8.54 2.49 1.64
C TRP A 179 8.73 2.85 0.17
N LYS A 180 9.96 2.79 -0.35
CA LYS A 180 10.33 3.23 -1.71
C LYS A 180 10.56 1.99 -2.58
N SER A 181 9.95 1.95 -3.76
CA SER A 181 10.02 0.79 -4.64
C SER A 181 11.42 0.56 -5.19
N THR A 182 11.80 -0.70 -5.35
CA THR A 182 13.03 -1.11 -6.05
C THR A 182 12.74 -1.87 -7.35
N GLU A 183 11.51 -1.75 -7.87
CA GLU A 183 11.10 -2.28 -9.16
C GLU A 183 11.88 -1.66 -10.32
N ASN A 184 11.89 -2.33 -11.47
CA ASN A 184 12.57 -1.84 -12.67
C ASN A 184 11.97 -0.49 -13.11
N GLY A 185 12.81 0.53 -13.25
CA GLY A 185 12.41 1.92 -13.52
C GLY A 185 12.06 2.77 -12.29
N ALA A 186 11.98 2.19 -11.08
CA ALA A 186 11.83 2.94 -9.83
C ALA A 186 13.17 3.19 -9.09
N TYR A 187 14.18 2.35 -9.32
CA TYR A 187 15.47 2.39 -8.62
C TYR A 187 16.65 1.97 -9.52
N ASP A 188 17.70 2.78 -9.53
CA ASP A 188 18.95 2.50 -10.24
C ASP A 188 19.93 1.78 -9.31
N TRP A 189 20.16 0.50 -9.61
CA TRP A 189 21.04 -0.39 -8.85
C TRP A 189 22.54 -0.09 -9.04
N ASN A 190 22.93 0.74 -10.02
CA ASN A 190 24.33 1.09 -10.28
C ASN A 190 24.84 2.16 -9.31
N ASN A 191 24.08 3.24 -9.14
CA ASN A 191 24.39 4.36 -8.24
C ASN A 191 23.62 4.31 -6.91
N SER A 192 22.66 3.39 -6.77
CA SER A 192 21.81 3.21 -5.58
C SER A 192 20.87 4.39 -5.31
N THR A 193 20.26 4.96 -6.36
CA THR A 193 19.31 6.08 -6.26
C THR A 193 17.90 5.70 -6.74
N TRP A 194 16.89 6.38 -6.20
CA TRP A 194 15.49 6.24 -6.66
C TRP A 194 15.17 7.24 -7.77
N VAL A 195 14.34 6.83 -8.71
CA VAL A 195 13.86 7.68 -9.80
C VAL A 195 12.77 8.61 -9.28
N GLY A 196 12.92 9.91 -9.56
CA GLY A 196 11.97 10.95 -9.18
C GLY A 196 10.74 10.99 -10.09
N PHE A 197 9.59 11.22 -9.48
CA PHE A 197 8.29 11.48 -10.11
C PHE A 197 7.68 12.73 -9.44
N ASP A 198 6.71 13.39 -10.09
CA ASP A 198 6.10 14.65 -9.61
C ASP A 198 7.14 15.72 -9.14
N GLY A 199 8.31 15.73 -9.80
CA GLY A 199 9.50 16.48 -9.40
C GLY A 199 10.64 15.57 -8.92
N SER A 200 11.54 16.12 -8.09
CA SER A 200 12.69 15.40 -7.51
C SER A 200 12.46 14.87 -6.08
N SER A 201 11.33 15.22 -5.46
CA SER A 201 11.05 14.95 -4.05
C SER A 201 10.04 13.81 -3.81
N TRP A 202 9.40 13.29 -4.86
CA TRP A 202 8.55 12.10 -4.78
C TRP A 202 9.16 10.95 -5.59
N VAL A 203 8.95 9.72 -5.12
CA VAL A 203 9.44 8.48 -5.76
C VAL A 203 8.37 7.40 -5.67
N THR A 204 8.45 6.36 -6.51
CA THR A 204 7.46 5.27 -6.52
C THR A 204 7.39 4.57 -5.15
N ALA A 205 6.18 4.38 -4.63
CA ALA A 205 5.90 3.67 -3.39
C ALA A 205 6.14 2.15 -3.54
N SER A 206 6.69 1.50 -2.51
CA SER A 206 6.85 0.04 -2.48
C SER A 206 5.49 -0.66 -2.39
N GLN A 207 5.39 -1.87 -2.94
CA GLN A 207 4.15 -2.65 -2.89
C GLN A 207 3.66 -2.87 -1.44
N ASP A 208 4.57 -2.96 -0.47
CA ASP A 208 4.21 -3.20 0.93
C ASP A 208 3.69 -1.96 1.67
N ILE A 209 4.16 -0.75 1.33
CA ILE A 209 3.53 0.47 1.87
C ILE A 209 2.19 0.76 1.17
N VAL A 210 2.04 0.37 -0.10
CA VAL A 210 0.75 0.38 -0.81
C VAL A 210 -0.23 -0.58 -0.15
N LYS A 211 0.15 -1.85 0.11
CA LYS A 211 -0.66 -2.80 0.89
C LYS A 211 -1.09 -2.24 2.24
N TYR A 212 -0.18 -1.60 2.98
CA TYR A 212 -0.47 -1.03 4.30
C TYR A 212 -1.57 0.04 4.24
N TYR A 213 -1.48 1.00 3.31
CA TYR A 213 -2.47 2.09 3.20
C TYR A 213 -3.76 1.68 2.46
N MET A 214 -3.71 0.69 1.57
CA MET A 214 -4.90 0.14 0.94
C MET A 214 -5.74 -0.74 1.86
N ASP A 215 -5.17 -1.32 2.92
CA ASP A 215 -5.91 -2.24 3.81
C ASP A 215 -6.82 -1.46 4.78
N PRO A 216 -8.15 -1.46 4.59
CA PRO A 216 -9.02 -0.57 5.35
C PRO A 216 -9.00 -0.88 6.85
N ARG A 217 -8.70 -2.15 7.20
CA ARG A 217 -8.63 -2.63 8.58
C ARG A 217 -7.60 -1.87 9.41
N ASN A 218 -6.49 -1.43 8.79
CA ASN A 218 -5.45 -0.67 9.47
C ASN A 218 -5.94 0.65 10.06
N PHE A 219 -7.00 1.23 9.49
CA PHE A 219 -7.49 2.58 9.79
C PHE A 219 -8.85 2.62 10.49
N LEU A 220 -9.35 1.49 10.98
CA LEU A 220 -10.59 1.42 11.77
C LEU A 220 -10.37 1.88 13.22
N ASP A 221 -10.07 3.17 13.37
CA ASP A 221 -9.95 3.91 14.63
C ASP A 221 -10.67 5.28 14.53
N GLU A 222 -10.90 5.94 15.68
CA GLU A 222 -11.73 7.15 15.82
C GLU A 222 -11.26 8.40 15.05
N THR A 223 -10.08 8.33 14.43
CA THR A 223 -9.47 9.39 13.61
C THR A 223 -9.37 8.93 12.16
N ASN A 224 -8.73 7.80 11.89
CA ASN A 224 -8.43 7.39 10.51
C ASN A 224 -9.64 6.76 9.78
N VAL A 225 -10.71 6.35 10.49
CA VAL A 225 -11.93 5.82 9.86
C VAL A 225 -12.66 6.87 9.03
N PHE A 226 -12.40 8.17 9.28
CA PHE A 226 -12.95 9.27 8.50
C PHE A 226 -12.59 9.21 7.01
N GLN A 227 -11.59 8.42 6.59
CA GLN A 227 -11.30 8.23 5.17
C GLN A 227 -12.39 7.45 4.42
N PHE A 228 -13.27 6.79 5.17
CA PHE A 228 -14.42 6.04 4.70
C PHE A 228 -15.74 6.80 4.90
N LEU A 229 -15.74 7.98 5.54
CA LEU A 229 -16.95 8.77 5.77
C LEU A 229 -17.64 9.10 4.42
N THR A 230 -18.96 8.93 4.33
CA THR A 230 -19.70 9.21 3.10
C THR A 230 -19.86 10.71 2.85
N HIS A 231 -19.32 11.18 1.73
CA HIS A 231 -19.42 12.55 1.24
C HIS A 231 -20.67 12.80 0.39
N THR A 232 -21.48 11.77 0.13
CA THR A 232 -22.80 11.89 -0.53
C THR A 232 -23.84 12.51 0.42
N TYR A 233 -24.67 13.42 -0.09
CA TYR A 233 -25.78 14.01 0.66
C TYR A 233 -26.94 13.03 0.83
N ASP A 234 -27.58 13.08 2.00
CA ASP A 234 -28.73 12.28 2.38
C ASP A 234 -29.57 13.13 3.34
N SER A 235 -30.73 13.60 2.86
CA SER A 235 -31.61 14.50 3.62
C SER A 235 -32.31 13.83 4.81
N SER A 236 -32.21 12.50 4.94
CA SER A 236 -32.69 11.79 6.14
C SER A 236 -31.67 11.74 7.27
N LYS A 237 -30.38 11.99 6.97
CA LYS A 237 -29.26 11.92 7.94
C LYS A 237 -28.62 13.28 8.21
N HIS A 238 -28.53 14.13 7.20
CA HIS A 238 -27.80 15.39 7.26
C HIS A 238 -28.75 16.56 7.49
N THR A 239 -28.84 17.04 8.74
CA THR A 239 -29.77 18.08 9.18
C THR A 239 -29.05 19.40 9.49
N LEU A 240 -29.79 20.51 9.44
CA LEU A 240 -29.31 21.83 9.87
C LEU A 240 -28.91 21.85 11.35
N GLU A 241 -29.59 21.06 12.20
CA GLU A 241 -29.25 20.92 13.62
C GLU A 241 -27.89 20.24 13.82
N GLY A 242 -27.62 19.13 13.12
CA GLY A 242 -26.30 18.49 13.14
C GLY A 242 -25.21 19.41 12.60
N LEU A 243 -25.52 20.21 11.56
CA LEU A 243 -24.58 21.18 11.02
C LEU A 243 -24.26 22.29 12.03
N ASN A 244 -25.27 22.88 12.67
CA ASN A 244 -25.12 23.87 13.74
C ASN A 244 -24.31 23.30 14.93
N THR A 245 -24.55 22.03 15.30
CA THR A 245 -23.76 21.31 16.31
C THR A 245 -22.30 21.17 15.90
N MET A 246 -22.02 20.84 14.64
CA MET A 246 -20.65 20.70 14.12
C MET A 246 -19.88 22.02 14.10
N VAL A 247 -20.49 23.10 13.60
CA VAL A 247 -19.80 24.41 13.41
C VAL A 247 -19.70 25.24 14.69
N LYS A 248 -20.29 24.78 15.80
CA LYS A 248 -20.25 25.39 17.14
C LYS A 248 -18.82 25.77 17.55
N GLY A 249 -18.59 27.07 17.78
CA GLY A 249 -17.26 27.60 18.11
C GLY A 249 -16.38 27.95 16.91
N THR A 250 -16.92 27.91 15.69
CA THR A 250 -16.25 28.38 14.46
C THR A 250 -17.03 29.54 13.82
N PHE A 251 -16.40 30.30 12.92
CA PHE A 251 -17.06 31.41 12.22
C PHE A 251 -18.32 31.01 11.44
N LEU A 252 -18.42 29.73 11.03
CA LEU A 252 -19.58 29.19 10.33
C LEU A 252 -20.84 29.08 11.21
N SER A 253 -20.74 29.20 12.54
CA SER A 253 -21.93 29.36 13.40
C SER A 253 -22.56 30.76 13.34
N GLY A 254 -21.92 31.71 12.65
CA GLY A 254 -22.40 33.07 12.47
C GLY A 254 -23.19 33.32 11.18
N SER A 255 -23.19 34.58 10.75
CA SER A 255 -23.86 35.04 9.54
C SER A 255 -23.04 36.10 8.80
N THR A 256 -23.23 36.19 7.49
CA THR A 256 -22.74 37.29 6.67
C THR A 256 -23.42 38.60 7.13
N SER A 257 -22.61 39.57 7.56
CA SER A 257 -23.10 40.92 7.78
C SER A 257 -23.44 41.53 6.42
N ASN A 258 -24.72 41.82 6.20
CA ASN A 258 -25.22 42.26 4.90
C ASN A 258 -24.78 43.70 4.59
N THR A 259 -23.56 43.87 4.06
CA THR A 259 -23.01 45.14 3.56
C THR A 259 -23.69 45.51 2.24
N GLY A 260 -24.99 45.80 2.32
CA GLY A 260 -25.78 46.24 1.18
C GLY A 260 -25.18 47.50 0.57
N THR A 261 -24.86 47.45 -0.72
CA THR A 261 -24.39 48.60 -1.48
C THR A 261 -25.47 49.68 -1.51
N SER A 262 -25.21 50.81 -0.85
CA SER A 262 -26.01 52.01 -1.03
C SER A 262 -25.96 52.43 -2.49
N GLN A 263 -27.11 52.37 -3.18
CA GLN A 263 -27.21 52.87 -4.54
C GLN A 263 -26.86 54.36 -4.56
N GLY A 264 -26.04 54.77 -5.53
CA GLY A 264 -25.63 56.16 -5.68
C GLY A 264 -26.83 57.07 -5.95
N SER A 265 -27.08 58.01 -5.04
CA SER A 265 -27.85 59.23 -5.33
C SER A 265 -26.89 60.38 -5.61
N ALA A 266 -27.38 61.40 -6.32
CA ALA A 266 -26.54 62.36 -7.02
C ALA A 266 -25.65 63.26 -6.14
N VAL A 267 -24.58 63.76 -6.76
CA VAL A 267 -23.63 64.73 -6.16
C VAL A 267 -24.28 66.09 -5.97
N THR A 268 -24.13 66.67 -4.77
CA THR A 268 -24.23 68.13 -4.54
C THR A 268 -23.17 68.56 -3.50
N PRO A 269 -22.34 69.59 -3.76
CA PRO A 269 -21.31 70.08 -2.82
C PRO A 269 -21.88 70.98 -1.69
N PRO A 270 -21.08 71.31 -0.64
CA PRO A 270 -21.61 71.47 0.73
C PRO A 270 -21.72 72.91 1.25
N GLU A 271 -22.50 73.09 2.32
CA GLU A 271 -22.51 74.27 3.20
C GLU A 271 -22.66 73.90 4.69
N GLY A 272 -22.23 74.80 5.58
CA GLY A 272 -22.79 74.99 6.92
C GLY A 272 -22.49 73.95 8.01
N GLY A 273 -21.37 74.11 8.73
CA GLY A 273 -21.14 73.43 10.02
C GLY A 273 -21.56 74.27 11.23
N SER A 274 -21.92 73.63 12.35
CA SER A 274 -21.95 74.25 13.69
C SER A 274 -21.84 73.17 14.80
N SER A 275 -21.59 73.58 16.04
CA SER A 275 -21.02 72.76 17.12
C SER A 275 -21.87 72.70 18.40
N THR A 276 -21.83 71.56 19.11
CA THR A 276 -21.75 71.34 20.59
C THR A 276 -21.66 69.81 20.82
N ASP A 277 -20.74 69.20 21.59
CA ASP A 277 -20.32 69.39 23.01
C ASP A 277 -21.41 68.85 23.99
N SER A 278 -21.17 68.00 25.02
CA SER A 278 -19.96 67.53 25.75
C SER A 278 -20.06 66.04 26.18
N GLY A 279 -19.02 65.41 26.78
CA GLY A 279 -19.18 64.04 27.33
C GLY A 279 -18.03 63.21 27.94
N SER A 280 -16.94 63.79 28.45
CA SER A 280 -15.81 63.18 29.23
C SER A 280 -15.92 61.73 29.78
N SER A 281 -14.91 60.88 29.51
CA SER A 281 -14.10 60.21 30.58
C SER A 281 -12.74 59.63 30.10
N THR A 282 -11.74 59.66 31.00
CA THR A 282 -10.29 59.44 30.80
C THR A 282 -9.83 57.99 30.54
N GLY A 283 -8.65 57.81 29.91
CA GLY A 283 -7.91 56.53 29.77
C GLY A 283 -7.14 56.10 31.05
N PRO A 284 -5.92 55.49 30.99
CA PRO A 284 -4.92 55.45 29.89
C PRO A 284 -4.64 54.01 29.38
N GLY A 285 -3.73 53.72 28.42
CA GLY A 285 -2.85 54.59 27.64
C GLY A 285 -1.34 54.38 27.91
N ALA A 286 -0.66 53.54 27.12
CA ALA A 286 0.80 53.40 27.13
C ALA A 286 1.33 52.98 25.73
N ASN A 287 2.20 53.80 25.14
CA ASN A 287 2.84 53.55 23.84
C ASN A 287 4.10 52.68 23.98
N ILE A 288 4.47 51.93 22.92
CA ILE A 288 5.86 51.51 22.68
C ILE A 288 6.24 51.79 21.22
N GLY A 289 7.41 52.40 21.04
CA GLY A 289 8.16 52.47 19.79
C GLY A 289 9.14 53.65 19.76
N PRO A 290 10.14 53.69 18.86
CA PRO A 290 10.69 52.58 18.08
C PRO A 290 12.25 52.53 18.00
N GLY A 291 12.79 51.36 17.62
CA GLY A 291 14.13 51.25 17.00
C GLY A 291 15.33 50.87 17.89
N GLY A 292 16.44 50.48 17.24
CA GLY A 292 17.72 50.11 17.86
C GLY A 292 18.34 48.85 17.24
N LYS A 293 19.54 48.95 16.64
CA LYS A 293 20.19 47.86 15.87
C LYS A 293 21.20 47.05 16.70
N THR A 294 21.43 45.81 16.28
CA THR A 294 22.71 45.03 16.29
C THR A 294 23.56 44.94 17.57
N GLU A 295 23.83 43.72 18.05
CA GLU A 295 25.13 43.06 17.74
C GLU A 295 25.11 41.54 18.03
N THR A 296 26.26 40.86 17.88
CA THR A 296 26.36 39.40 17.66
C THR A 296 27.24 38.69 18.70
N GLN A 297 26.73 37.63 19.34
CA GLN A 297 27.50 36.41 19.63
C GLN A 297 26.56 35.23 19.91
N GLY A 298 27.04 34.00 19.69
CA GLY A 298 26.18 32.80 19.61
C GLY A 298 26.40 31.78 20.72
N SER A 299 25.49 30.80 20.77
CA SER A 299 25.68 29.51 21.45
C SER A 299 24.81 28.46 20.79
N SER A 300 25.27 27.21 20.76
CA SER A 300 24.60 26.11 20.09
C SER A 300 23.49 25.49 20.94
N SER A 301 22.33 25.24 20.33
CA SER A 301 21.45 24.15 20.77
C SER A 301 20.75 23.56 19.55
N GLY A 302 20.96 22.27 19.30
CA GLY A 302 20.43 21.57 18.14
C GLY A 302 19.02 21.04 18.38
N ASN A 303 18.00 21.90 18.25
CA ASN A 303 16.61 21.44 18.20
C ASN A 303 16.27 20.99 16.76
N GLY A 304 16.31 19.68 16.54
CA GLY A 304 15.88 19.05 15.29
C GLY A 304 14.37 19.14 15.08
N ASN A 305 13.91 20.30 14.58
CA ASN A 305 12.51 20.52 14.23
C ASN A 305 12.16 19.71 12.97
N VAL A 306 11.66 18.48 13.16
CA VAL A 306 11.08 17.67 12.07
C VAL A 306 9.82 18.35 11.56
N SER A 307 9.95 19.09 10.45
CA SER A 307 8.82 19.72 9.78
C SER A 307 7.90 18.65 9.18
N LEU A 308 6.78 18.39 9.83
CA LEU A 308 5.74 17.48 9.36
C LEU A 308 4.75 18.21 8.43
N GLU A 309 5.29 18.88 7.40
CA GLU A 309 4.52 19.40 6.28
C GLU A 309 3.96 18.23 5.44
N SER A 310 2.88 17.63 5.96
CA SER A 310 2.04 16.71 5.20
C SER A 310 1.34 17.52 4.09
N PRO A 311 1.32 17.07 2.83
CA PRO A 311 0.67 17.81 1.75
C PRO A 311 -0.81 18.02 2.09
N GLN A 312 -1.22 19.28 2.23
CA GLN A 312 -2.59 19.64 2.55
C GLN A 312 -3.42 19.68 1.26
N ALA A 313 -4.51 18.92 1.25
CA ALA A 313 -5.47 18.91 0.15
C ALA A 313 -6.40 20.13 0.22
N SER A 314 -5.91 21.26 -0.29
CA SER A 314 -6.82 22.26 -0.86
C SER A 314 -7.55 21.64 -2.05
N ILE A 315 -8.73 22.16 -2.40
CA ILE A 315 -9.50 21.65 -3.55
C ILE A 315 -8.81 22.02 -4.89
N THR A 316 -7.78 22.86 -4.83
CA THR A 316 -6.69 22.95 -5.83
C THR A 316 -5.54 22.01 -5.47
N PRO A 317 -5.04 21.16 -6.39
CA PRO A 317 -3.79 20.42 -6.18
C PRO A 317 -2.60 21.37 -6.00
N ASN A 318 -2.09 21.49 -4.77
CA ASN A 318 -0.92 22.32 -4.47
C ASN A 318 0.37 21.55 -4.75
N HIS A 319 1.00 21.84 -5.90
CA HIS A 319 2.41 21.60 -6.12
C HIS A 319 3.02 22.74 -6.94
N THR A 320 4.26 23.12 -6.63
CA THR A 320 4.96 24.22 -7.31
C THR A 320 5.16 23.89 -8.79
N ALA A 321 4.89 24.86 -9.67
CA ALA A 321 4.64 24.61 -11.08
C ALA A 321 5.78 23.88 -11.82
N VAL A 322 5.50 22.64 -12.23
CA VAL A 322 6.00 22.02 -13.45
C VAL A 322 4.79 21.75 -14.34
N LEU A 323 4.94 21.92 -15.65
CA LEU A 323 3.85 21.81 -16.63
C LEU A 323 3.21 20.40 -16.61
N MET A 324 2.01 20.29 -16.05
CA MET A 324 1.14 19.13 -16.29
C MET A 324 0.53 19.27 -17.68
N GLU A 325 1.11 18.54 -18.64
CA GLU A 325 0.55 18.42 -19.98
C GLU A 325 -0.76 17.61 -19.92
N TYR A 326 -1.84 18.20 -20.46
CA TYR A 326 -3.16 17.56 -20.43
C TYR A 326 -3.21 16.33 -21.34
N GLY A 327 -3.17 15.14 -20.75
CA GLY A 327 -3.49 13.89 -21.45
C GLY A 327 -4.92 13.97 -22.05
N PRO A 328 -5.09 13.78 -23.36
CA PRO A 328 -6.36 14.07 -24.03
C PRO A 328 -7.42 12.99 -23.77
N GLY A 329 -8.70 13.39 -23.72
CA GLY A 329 -9.82 12.43 -23.87
C GLY A 329 -10.87 12.36 -22.76
N ALA A 330 -11.19 13.45 -22.05
CA ALA A 330 -12.45 13.58 -21.33
C ALA A 330 -13.36 14.59 -22.05
N SER A 331 -14.45 14.13 -22.66
CA SER A 331 -15.38 15.01 -23.40
C SER A 331 -16.12 15.95 -22.46
N LEU A 332 -16.05 17.26 -22.70
CA LEU A 332 -16.74 18.30 -21.92
C LEU A 332 -18.23 18.41 -22.28
N THR A 333 -18.93 17.28 -22.26
CA THR A 333 -20.35 17.14 -22.65
C THR A 333 -21.10 16.29 -21.64
N GLY A 334 -21.32 16.83 -20.44
CA GLY A 334 -22.38 16.34 -19.55
C GLY A 334 -23.76 16.73 -20.10
N PRO A 335 -24.81 15.92 -19.87
CA PRO A 335 -26.15 16.22 -20.39
C PRO A 335 -26.77 17.44 -19.71
N SER A 336 -27.53 18.23 -20.47
CA SER A 336 -28.34 19.34 -19.95
C SER A 336 -29.37 18.86 -18.93
N ALA A 337 -29.53 19.61 -17.84
CA ALA A 337 -30.45 19.26 -16.76
C ALA A 337 -31.85 19.88 -16.96
N ASP A 338 -32.67 19.24 -17.80
CA ASP A 338 -34.08 19.63 -17.98
C ASP A 338 -34.99 19.03 -16.88
N SER A 339 -35.21 19.77 -15.78
CA SER A 339 -36.48 19.83 -15.04
C SER A 339 -36.43 20.86 -13.90
N PRO A 340 -37.37 21.82 -13.82
CA PRO A 340 -37.36 22.85 -12.78
C PRO A 340 -38.02 22.39 -11.48
N ALA A 341 -37.24 22.28 -10.40
CA ALA A 341 -37.75 22.25 -9.04
C ALA A 341 -37.66 23.66 -8.43
N THR A 342 -38.69 24.49 -8.66
CA THR A 342 -38.75 25.88 -8.17
C THR A 342 -38.89 25.94 -6.64
N GLY A 343 -37.77 26.13 -5.95
CA GLY A 343 -37.67 26.17 -4.48
C GLY A 343 -36.73 27.26 -3.97
N THR A 344 -36.80 28.47 -4.55
CA THR A 344 -35.89 29.58 -4.23
C THR A 344 -36.16 30.16 -2.84
N THR A 345 -35.68 29.50 -1.78
CA THR A 345 -35.66 30.03 -0.42
C THR A 345 -34.60 31.11 -0.27
N THR A 346 -34.91 32.31 -0.78
CA THR A 346 -34.16 33.54 -0.51
C THR A 346 -34.27 33.88 0.98
N GLY A 347 -33.41 33.30 1.83
CA GLY A 347 -33.62 33.31 3.27
C GLY A 347 -32.35 33.20 4.13
N SER A 348 -32.08 34.27 4.87
CA SER A 348 -31.18 34.36 6.04
C SER A 348 -29.70 34.00 5.81
N GLY A 349 -28.84 35.03 5.89
CA GLY A 349 -27.39 34.97 5.67
C GLY A 349 -26.57 34.20 6.71
N SER A 350 -27.12 33.21 7.43
CA SER A 350 -26.29 32.29 8.22
C SER A 350 -25.56 31.30 7.31
N TYR A 351 -24.27 31.09 7.56
CA TYR A 351 -23.45 30.19 6.74
C TYR A 351 -23.98 28.75 6.71
N THR A 352 -24.63 28.28 7.78
CA THR A 352 -25.18 26.91 7.81
C THR A 352 -26.36 26.74 6.85
N ASN A 353 -27.19 27.76 6.63
CA ASN A 353 -28.22 27.74 5.59
C ASN A 353 -27.60 27.68 4.18
N MET A 354 -26.54 28.44 3.93
CA MET A 354 -25.81 28.41 2.65
C MET A 354 -25.23 27.02 2.37
N ILE A 355 -24.62 26.41 3.39
CA ILE A 355 -24.02 25.07 3.29
C ILE A 355 -25.10 23.99 3.11
N MET A 356 -26.26 24.07 3.77
CA MET A 356 -27.39 23.14 3.54
C MET A 356 -27.99 23.28 2.13
N ASN A 357 -28.11 24.51 1.62
CA ASN A 357 -28.56 24.75 0.25
C ASN A 357 -27.54 24.21 -0.77
N ALA A 358 -26.25 24.53 -0.57
CA ALA A 358 -25.15 24.04 -1.38
C ALA A 358 -25.06 22.51 -1.38
N ALA A 359 -25.23 21.85 -0.22
CA ALA A 359 -25.30 20.40 -0.11
C ALA A 359 -26.43 19.80 -0.94
N THR A 360 -27.63 20.39 -0.87
CA THR A 360 -28.82 19.94 -1.60
C THR A 360 -28.65 20.03 -3.11
N GLN A 361 -28.01 21.09 -3.63
CA GLN A 361 -27.76 21.27 -5.07
C GLN A 361 -26.54 20.47 -5.58
N SER A 362 -25.48 20.37 -4.78
CA SER A 362 -24.25 19.67 -5.16
C SER A 362 -24.30 18.16 -4.97
N GLY A 363 -25.21 17.65 -4.14
CA GLY A 363 -25.23 16.26 -3.70
C GLY A 363 -24.12 15.93 -2.69
N VAL A 364 -23.45 16.92 -2.10
CA VAL A 364 -22.35 16.76 -1.14
C VAL A 364 -22.86 16.87 0.30
N ASN A 365 -22.38 16.01 1.18
CA ASN A 365 -22.64 16.05 2.62
C ASN A 365 -22.28 17.43 3.22
N PRO A 366 -23.23 18.15 3.88
CA PRO A 366 -22.98 19.49 4.43
C PRO A 366 -21.92 19.49 5.53
N TYR A 367 -21.76 18.38 6.26
CA TYR A 367 -20.74 18.24 7.29
C TYR A 367 -19.34 18.15 6.67
N VAL A 368 -19.23 17.51 5.49
CA VAL A 368 -17.99 17.49 4.70
C VAL A 368 -17.70 18.87 4.11
N LEU A 369 -18.70 19.58 3.58
CA LEU A 369 -18.53 20.97 3.11
C LEU A 369 -18.07 21.91 4.23
N ALA A 370 -18.64 21.79 5.44
CA ALA A 370 -18.20 22.56 6.60
C ALA A 370 -16.77 22.22 7.02
N ALA A 371 -16.41 20.93 7.04
CA ALA A 371 -15.02 20.50 7.31
C ALA A 371 -14.01 21.05 6.30
N MET A 372 -14.36 21.04 5.00
CA MET A 372 -13.55 21.66 3.93
C MET A 372 -13.31 23.15 4.23
N ILE A 373 -14.37 23.91 4.49
CA ILE A 373 -14.26 25.36 4.72
C ILE A 373 -13.48 25.69 6.01
N ILE A 374 -13.70 24.93 7.09
CA ILE A 374 -12.96 25.09 8.36
C ILE A 374 -11.47 24.78 8.18
N GLN A 375 -11.13 23.78 7.35
CA GLN A 375 -9.75 23.45 7.02
C GLN A 375 -9.08 24.52 6.13
N GLU A 376 -9.79 25.00 5.10
CA GLU A 376 -9.24 25.95 4.11
C GLU A 376 -9.15 27.40 4.61
N GLN A 377 -9.99 27.81 5.56
CA GLN A 377 -10.07 29.19 6.06
C GLN A 377 -9.75 29.33 7.56
N GLY A 378 -9.55 28.21 8.25
CA GLY A 378 -9.39 28.12 9.71
C GLY A 378 -10.72 28.34 10.47
N SER A 379 -10.81 27.82 11.69
CA SER A 379 -12.01 27.96 12.54
C SER A 379 -12.44 29.40 12.82
N ALA A 380 -11.52 30.36 12.71
CA ALA A 380 -11.79 31.79 12.89
C ALA A 380 -12.26 32.53 11.62
N GLY A 381 -12.15 31.92 10.43
CA GLY A 381 -12.63 32.52 9.17
C GLY A 381 -11.89 33.79 8.72
N THR A 382 -10.68 34.04 9.23
CA THR A 382 -9.91 35.26 8.94
C THR A 382 -9.09 35.17 7.63
N GLY A 383 -9.39 34.19 6.78
CA GLY A 383 -8.70 34.00 5.50
C GLY A 383 -8.99 35.12 4.51
N LYS A 384 -7.94 35.71 3.91
CA LYS A 384 -8.08 36.75 2.87
C LYS A 384 -9.00 36.30 1.72
N SER A 385 -8.98 35.01 1.36
CA SER A 385 -9.86 34.38 0.36
C SER A 385 -11.35 34.56 0.63
N ILE A 386 -11.78 34.77 1.87
CA ILE A 386 -13.19 34.98 2.25
C ILE A 386 -13.46 36.36 2.87
N SER A 387 -12.46 37.24 2.90
CA SER A 387 -12.56 38.57 3.51
C SER A 387 -13.51 39.53 2.77
N GLY A 388 -13.72 39.33 1.47
CA GLY A 388 -14.38 40.30 0.59
C GLY A 388 -13.63 41.63 0.41
N THR A 389 -12.43 41.80 1.00
CA THR A 389 -11.69 43.08 1.06
C THR A 389 -10.29 43.01 0.44
N GLU A 390 -9.90 41.90 -0.18
CA GLU A 390 -8.57 41.76 -0.79
C GLU A 390 -8.38 42.74 -1.95
N SER A 391 -7.27 43.48 -1.95
CA SER A 391 -7.01 44.54 -2.93
C SER A 391 -7.00 44.00 -4.37
N GLY A 392 -7.78 44.65 -5.24
CA GLY A 392 -8.03 44.23 -6.62
C GLY A 392 -9.17 43.22 -6.81
N TYR A 393 -9.66 42.59 -5.72
CA TYR A 393 -10.70 41.55 -5.75
C TYR A 393 -11.78 41.75 -4.67
N ALA A 394 -12.00 43.00 -4.25
CA ALA A 394 -13.04 43.35 -3.29
C ALA A 394 -14.43 42.92 -3.81
N GLY A 395 -15.24 42.35 -2.91
CA GLY A 395 -16.54 41.76 -3.23
C GLY A 395 -16.51 40.34 -3.80
N TYR A 396 -15.33 39.73 -4.01
CA TYR A 396 -15.21 38.33 -4.43
C TYR A 396 -14.76 37.42 -3.28
N TYR A 397 -15.20 36.17 -3.32
CA TYR A 397 -15.01 35.19 -2.24
C TYR A 397 -14.61 33.82 -2.81
N ASN A 398 -13.73 33.10 -2.11
CA ASN A 398 -13.29 31.76 -2.45
C ASN A 398 -13.13 30.91 -1.17
N PHE A 399 -14.24 30.33 -0.71
CA PHE A 399 -14.32 29.57 0.55
C PHE A 399 -13.51 28.25 0.56
N PHE A 400 -13.14 27.75 -0.61
CA PHE A 400 -12.52 26.45 -0.82
C PHE A 400 -11.09 26.54 -1.41
N ASN A 401 -10.54 27.76 -1.53
CA ASN A 401 -9.26 28.06 -2.17
C ASN A 401 -9.10 27.38 -3.57
N ILE A 402 -10.16 27.37 -4.37
CA ILE A 402 -10.17 26.78 -5.72
C ILE A 402 -9.39 27.68 -6.69
N GLU A 403 -8.51 27.07 -7.48
CA GLU A 403 -7.47 27.71 -8.31
C GLU A 403 -6.51 28.63 -7.53
N ALA A 404 -6.36 28.43 -6.21
CA ALA A 404 -5.49 29.24 -5.36
C ALA A 404 -4.06 28.69 -5.27
N TYR A 405 -3.26 28.93 -6.32
CA TYR A 405 -1.83 28.60 -6.38
C TYR A 405 -0.99 29.85 -6.70
N GLN A 406 0.25 29.91 -6.19
CA GLN A 406 1.15 31.04 -6.50
C GLN A 406 1.60 30.96 -7.98
N SER A 407 1.47 32.07 -8.71
CA SER A 407 1.81 32.13 -10.13
C SER A 407 2.31 33.51 -10.53
N GLY A 408 3.57 33.58 -10.99
CA GLY A 408 4.26 34.84 -11.29
C GLY A 408 4.22 35.78 -10.08
N ASN A 409 3.71 36.99 -10.29
CA ASN A 409 3.59 38.02 -9.25
C ASN A 409 2.29 37.91 -8.41
N MET A 410 1.43 36.92 -8.67
CA MET A 410 0.18 36.73 -7.91
C MET A 410 0.38 35.77 -6.75
N THR A 411 -0.03 36.18 -5.55
CA THR A 411 -0.19 35.26 -4.41
C THR A 411 -1.29 34.23 -4.70
N ALA A 412 -1.24 33.08 -4.02
CA ALA A 412 -2.28 32.03 -4.14
C ALA A 412 -3.70 32.57 -3.90
N VAL A 413 -3.87 33.43 -2.88
CA VAL A 413 -5.15 34.11 -2.58
C VAL A 413 -5.62 34.94 -3.78
N GLN A 414 -4.75 35.80 -4.33
CA GLN A 414 -5.10 36.64 -5.48
C GLN A 414 -5.37 35.81 -6.75
N ARG A 415 -4.70 34.66 -6.93
CA ARG A 415 -4.96 33.74 -8.04
C ARG A 415 -6.34 33.08 -7.94
N GLY A 416 -6.68 32.57 -6.76
CA GLY A 416 -7.99 31.98 -6.49
C GLY A 416 -9.13 33.00 -6.54
N LEU A 417 -8.91 34.24 -6.07
CA LEU A 417 -9.88 35.32 -6.17
C LEU A 417 -10.03 35.87 -7.61
N TRP A 418 -8.94 35.91 -8.39
CA TRP A 418 -9.01 36.21 -9.82
C TRP A 418 -9.85 35.18 -10.57
N TRP A 419 -9.66 33.88 -10.31
CA TRP A 419 -10.46 32.84 -10.96
C TRP A 419 -11.92 32.90 -10.52
N ALA A 420 -12.18 33.21 -9.24
CA ALA A 420 -13.51 33.43 -8.69
C ALA A 420 -14.23 34.66 -9.27
N SER A 421 -13.49 35.69 -9.73
CA SER A 421 -14.05 36.91 -10.34
C SER A 421 -14.31 36.81 -11.85
N GLN A 422 -13.84 35.76 -12.53
CA GLN A 422 -14.18 35.53 -13.93
C GLN A 422 -15.63 35.01 -14.07
N ALA A 423 -16.26 35.23 -15.23
CA ALA A 423 -17.50 34.54 -15.57
C ALA A 423 -17.23 33.06 -15.93
N GLY A 424 -18.17 32.15 -15.61
CA GLY A 424 -18.12 30.77 -16.08
C GLY A 424 -18.89 29.78 -15.20
N ASN A 425 -18.61 28.49 -15.41
CA ASN A 425 -19.26 27.41 -14.68
C ASN A 425 -19.06 27.51 -13.16
N TYR A 426 -19.97 26.86 -12.43
CA TYR A 426 -20.02 26.77 -10.97
C TYR A 426 -20.37 28.10 -10.28
N GLU A 427 -21.50 28.73 -10.63
CA GLU A 427 -21.97 30.00 -10.06
C GLU A 427 -21.03 31.21 -10.18
N ARG A 428 -20.06 31.17 -11.09
CA ARG A 428 -19.08 32.24 -11.25
C ARG A 428 -19.60 33.40 -12.12
N PRO A 429 -19.36 34.66 -11.72
CA PRO A 429 -18.42 35.07 -10.68
C PRO A 429 -18.99 34.98 -9.26
N TRP A 430 -18.13 34.59 -8.31
CA TRP A 430 -18.42 34.44 -6.87
C TRP A 430 -18.43 35.78 -6.15
N ASN A 431 -19.33 36.67 -6.59
CA ASN A 431 -19.51 38.01 -6.03
C ASN A 431 -20.35 38.06 -4.74
N THR A 432 -20.58 36.89 -4.11
CA THR A 432 -21.21 36.73 -2.80
C THR A 432 -20.66 35.47 -2.10
N PRO A 433 -20.65 35.40 -0.76
CA PRO A 433 -20.31 34.18 -0.02
C PRO A 433 -21.18 32.99 -0.39
N GLU A 434 -22.49 33.22 -0.58
CA GLU A 434 -23.49 32.23 -0.97
C GLU A 434 -23.10 31.52 -2.27
N LYS A 435 -22.70 32.27 -3.31
CA LYS A 435 -22.24 31.72 -4.59
C LYS A 435 -20.90 31.01 -4.48
N SER A 436 -20.00 31.49 -3.63
CA SER A 436 -18.71 30.84 -3.41
C SER A 436 -18.87 29.45 -2.76
N ILE A 437 -19.76 29.37 -1.76
CA ILE A 437 -20.11 28.13 -1.06
C ILE A 437 -20.85 27.17 -2.00
N LEU A 438 -21.86 27.65 -2.74
CA LEU A 438 -22.59 26.83 -3.72
C LEU A 438 -21.70 26.38 -4.89
N GLY A 439 -20.91 27.29 -5.47
CA GLY A 439 -20.03 27.02 -6.60
C GLY A 439 -18.93 26.01 -6.29
N GLY A 440 -18.23 26.18 -5.16
CA GLY A 440 -17.20 25.21 -4.76
C GLY A 440 -17.79 23.85 -4.36
N ALA A 441 -18.99 23.81 -3.76
CA ALA A 441 -19.71 22.57 -3.52
C ALA A 441 -20.11 21.88 -4.83
N LEU A 442 -20.61 22.62 -5.84
CA LEU A 442 -20.91 22.09 -7.17
C LEU A 442 -19.65 21.58 -7.89
N TYR A 443 -18.52 22.28 -7.77
CA TYR A 443 -17.23 21.83 -8.29
C TYR A 443 -16.81 20.50 -7.66
N TYR A 444 -16.82 20.38 -6.33
CA TYR A 444 -16.45 19.15 -5.65
C TYR A 444 -17.45 18.00 -5.93
N GLY A 445 -18.75 18.30 -5.85
CA GLY A 445 -19.82 17.33 -6.05
C GLY A 445 -19.87 16.74 -7.46
N ASN A 446 -19.69 17.57 -8.49
CA ASN A 446 -19.72 17.12 -9.87
C ASN A 446 -18.47 16.30 -10.26
N ASN A 447 -17.28 16.67 -9.77
CA ASN A 447 -16.03 15.98 -10.14
C ASN A 447 -15.77 14.71 -9.32
N TYR A 448 -16.27 14.59 -8.08
CA TYR A 448 -15.95 13.45 -7.20
C TYR A 448 -17.20 12.70 -6.74
N VAL A 449 -18.12 13.35 -6.02
CA VAL A 449 -19.23 12.65 -5.35
C VAL A 449 -20.21 12.02 -6.35
N LYS A 450 -20.63 12.76 -7.39
CA LYS A 450 -21.58 12.27 -8.41
C LYS A 450 -21.00 11.20 -9.35
N VAL A 451 -19.67 11.11 -9.48
CA VAL A 451 -18.99 9.99 -10.17
C VAL A 451 -18.68 8.81 -9.23
N GLY A 452 -19.20 8.86 -8.00
CA GLY A 452 -19.10 7.82 -6.98
C GLY A 452 -17.91 7.93 -6.04
N GLN A 453 -16.92 8.80 -6.30
CA GLN A 453 -15.72 9.00 -5.46
C GLN A 453 -16.03 9.82 -4.19
N ASP A 454 -16.98 9.33 -3.41
CA ASP A 454 -17.61 9.97 -2.25
C ASP A 454 -16.98 9.59 -0.90
N THR A 455 -15.73 9.14 -0.87
CA THR A 455 -14.91 9.03 0.35
C THR A 455 -13.46 9.38 0.03
N PHE A 456 -12.65 9.76 1.01
CA PHE A 456 -11.22 10.02 0.79
C PHE A 456 -10.45 8.80 0.26
N TYR A 457 -10.81 7.59 0.72
CA TYR A 457 -10.24 6.36 0.17
C TYR A 457 -10.54 6.21 -1.32
N LEU A 458 -11.76 6.53 -1.74
CA LEU A 458 -12.18 6.40 -3.14
C LEU A 458 -11.63 7.52 -4.03
N LYS A 459 -11.38 8.72 -3.48
CA LYS A 459 -10.56 9.75 -4.12
C LYS A 459 -9.12 9.27 -4.39
N LYS A 460 -8.47 8.53 -3.47
CA LYS A 460 -7.09 8.05 -3.67
C LYS A 460 -7.02 6.84 -4.59
N TYR A 461 -7.80 5.79 -4.34
CA TYR A 461 -7.58 4.48 -4.98
C TYR A 461 -8.55 4.20 -6.14
N ASN A 462 -9.72 4.84 -6.15
CA ASN A 462 -10.84 4.64 -7.09
C ASN A 462 -11.10 3.16 -7.47
N VAL A 463 -11.56 2.38 -6.50
CA VAL A 463 -11.76 0.92 -6.62
C VAL A 463 -13.22 0.52 -6.90
N GLN A 464 -13.90 1.29 -7.73
CA GLN A 464 -15.29 1.06 -8.14
C GLN A 464 -15.62 1.71 -9.50
N GLY A 465 -16.82 1.45 -10.01
CA GLY A 465 -17.32 2.05 -11.25
C GLY A 465 -16.59 1.54 -12.49
N SER A 466 -16.77 2.22 -13.62
CA SER A 466 -16.17 1.85 -14.91
C SER A 466 -14.73 2.34 -15.10
N ASN A 467 -14.30 3.36 -14.35
CA ASN A 467 -13.01 4.04 -14.52
C ASN A 467 -12.00 3.63 -13.44
N LEU A 468 -11.88 2.32 -13.17
CA LEU A 468 -11.07 1.75 -12.09
C LEU A 468 -9.63 2.26 -12.09
N TYR A 469 -9.14 2.58 -10.89
CA TYR A 469 -7.77 3.03 -10.60
C TYR A 469 -7.28 4.25 -11.40
N LYS A 470 -8.22 5.03 -11.95
CA LYS A 470 -8.01 6.28 -12.69
C LYS A 470 -8.82 7.40 -12.03
N HIS A 471 -8.61 8.65 -12.47
CA HIS A 471 -9.21 9.84 -11.83
C HIS A 471 -8.91 9.87 -10.33
N GLN A 472 -7.65 9.58 -9.96
CA GLN A 472 -7.21 9.64 -8.57
C GLN A 472 -6.83 11.09 -8.24
N TYR A 473 -7.30 11.57 -7.10
CA TYR A 473 -7.09 12.95 -6.64
C TYR A 473 -5.64 13.25 -6.22
N MET A 474 -4.85 12.20 -5.95
CA MET A 474 -3.57 12.30 -5.24
C MET A 474 -2.68 11.10 -5.54
N THR A 475 -1.39 11.33 -5.78
CA THR A 475 -0.37 10.28 -5.98
C THR A 475 0.20 9.76 -4.66
N ASN A 476 0.29 10.59 -3.62
CA ASN A 476 0.80 10.22 -2.29
C ASN A 476 0.03 9.04 -1.66
N VAL A 477 0.75 7.96 -1.34
CA VAL A 477 0.21 6.74 -0.70
C VAL A 477 -0.53 6.99 0.62
N GLN A 478 -0.12 8.02 1.37
CA GLN A 478 -0.67 8.34 2.69
C GLN A 478 -1.93 9.22 2.62
N GLY A 479 -2.19 9.85 1.48
CA GLY A 479 -3.02 11.05 1.39
C GLY A 479 -4.44 10.88 1.92
N ALA A 480 -5.13 9.77 1.61
CA ALA A 480 -6.49 9.52 2.09
C ALA A 480 -6.59 9.45 3.62
N ALA A 481 -5.60 8.83 4.29
CA ALA A 481 -5.54 8.77 5.75
C ALA A 481 -5.15 10.12 6.36
N SER A 482 -4.19 10.83 5.75
CA SER A 482 -3.75 12.17 6.19
C SER A 482 -4.86 13.22 6.06
N GLU A 483 -5.57 13.28 4.92
CA GLU A 483 -6.73 14.14 4.72
C GLU A 483 -7.80 13.84 5.77
N ALA A 484 -8.18 12.56 5.92
CA ALA A 484 -9.19 12.14 6.90
C ALA A 484 -8.85 12.50 8.35
N ALA A 485 -7.61 12.26 8.79
CA ALA A 485 -7.16 12.56 10.14
C ALA A 485 -7.12 14.08 10.44
N VAL A 486 -6.93 14.90 9.41
CA VAL A 486 -7.06 16.36 9.51
C VAL A 486 -8.55 16.75 9.58
N TYR A 487 -9.37 16.24 8.66
CA TYR A 487 -10.80 16.57 8.57
C TYR A 487 -11.61 16.09 9.78
N SER A 488 -11.22 14.97 10.41
CA SER A 488 -11.88 14.45 11.62
C SER A 488 -11.84 15.43 12.81
N LYS A 489 -10.97 16.47 12.77
CA LYS A 489 -10.88 17.52 13.80
C LYS A 489 -12.04 18.52 13.74
N ALA A 490 -12.69 18.68 12.58
CA ALA A 490 -13.90 19.49 12.47
C ALA A 490 -15.14 18.79 13.08
N TYR A 491 -15.09 17.47 13.24
CA TYR A 491 -16.11 16.69 13.93
C TYR A 491 -15.84 16.72 15.44
N ASN A 492 -16.40 17.74 16.10
CA ASN A 492 -16.29 17.93 17.54
C ASN A 492 -16.96 16.79 18.34
N SER A 493 -16.77 16.77 19.67
CA SER A 493 -17.26 15.68 20.54
C SER A 493 -18.77 15.46 20.47
N ASP A 494 -19.57 16.54 20.36
CA ASP A 494 -21.02 16.46 20.25
C ASP A 494 -21.40 15.83 18.90
N MET A 495 -20.75 16.28 17.82
CA MET A 495 -20.95 15.77 16.45
C MET A 495 -20.52 14.30 16.30
N LYS A 496 -19.47 13.85 17.00
CA LYS A 496 -19.07 12.44 16.98
C LYS A 496 -20.10 11.51 17.66
N GLN A 497 -21.04 12.03 18.46
CA GLN A 497 -22.12 11.23 19.04
C GLN A 497 -23.37 11.13 18.14
N THR A 498 -23.44 11.83 17.01
CA THR A 498 -24.53 11.67 16.03
C THR A 498 -24.34 10.43 15.16
N ALA A 499 -25.32 10.14 14.30
CA ALA A 499 -25.13 9.17 13.24
C ALA A 499 -24.15 9.70 12.18
N LEU A 500 -23.03 9.00 12.00
CA LEU A 500 -22.07 9.19 10.91
C LEU A 500 -21.97 7.87 10.14
N GLU A 501 -22.03 7.91 8.80
CA GLU A 501 -21.94 6.72 7.96
C GLU A 501 -20.57 6.59 7.30
N PHE A 502 -19.97 5.40 7.45
CA PHE A 502 -18.66 5.04 6.93
C PHE A 502 -18.81 3.89 5.92
N LYS A 503 -18.56 4.18 4.64
CA LYS A 503 -18.56 3.23 3.54
C LYS A 503 -17.16 2.65 3.35
N ILE A 504 -16.94 1.48 3.94
CA ILE A 504 -15.62 0.85 4.09
C ILE A 504 -15.42 -0.18 2.96
N PRO A 505 -14.35 -0.09 2.15
CA PRO A 505 -14.02 -1.07 1.12
C PRO A 505 -13.86 -2.48 1.69
N VAL A 506 -14.31 -3.48 0.93
CA VAL A 506 -14.04 -4.90 1.17
C VAL A 506 -13.66 -5.54 -0.17
N TYR A 507 -12.45 -6.11 -0.22
CA TYR A 507 -11.89 -6.79 -1.40
C TYR A 507 -12.02 -8.30 -1.29
N ASN A 508 -11.99 -8.97 -2.45
CA ASN A 508 -11.85 -10.43 -2.53
C ASN A 508 -10.39 -10.83 -2.22
N ASN A 509 -10.17 -12.01 -1.66
CA ASN A 509 -8.85 -12.61 -1.44
C ASN A 509 -7.85 -11.75 -0.62
N MET A 510 -8.33 -10.92 0.31
CA MET A 510 -7.47 -10.20 1.25
C MET A 510 -6.68 -11.16 2.16
N PRO A 511 -5.47 -10.79 2.60
CA PRO A 511 -4.73 -11.56 3.59
C PRO A 511 -5.51 -11.63 4.92
N GLU A 512 -5.43 -12.78 5.59
CA GLU A 512 -6.12 -13.06 6.86
C GLU A 512 -5.97 -11.94 7.89
N ASN A 513 -4.72 -11.51 8.09
CA ASN A 513 -4.33 -10.43 8.99
C ASN A 513 -4.19 -9.10 8.24
N PRO A 514 -4.39 -7.94 8.91
CA PRO A 514 -4.12 -6.64 8.33
C PRO A 514 -2.66 -6.51 7.87
N CYS A 515 -2.43 -5.88 6.71
CA CYS A 515 -1.08 -5.69 6.17
C CYS A 515 -0.23 -4.82 7.10
N SER A 516 0.95 -5.31 7.51
CA SER A 516 1.88 -4.57 8.37
C SER A 516 2.60 -3.45 7.63
N GLN A 517 2.91 -2.36 8.34
CA GLN A 517 3.72 -1.27 7.80
C GLN A 517 5.19 -1.71 7.64
N PRO A 518 5.84 -1.48 6.48
CA PRO A 518 7.27 -1.77 6.33
C PRO A 518 8.14 -0.80 7.16
N THR A 519 9.23 -1.33 7.74
CA THR A 519 10.08 -0.63 8.74
C THR A 519 11.58 -0.72 8.50
N GLY A 520 12.04 -1.31 7.39
CA GLY A 520 13.45 -1.30 7.00
C GLY A 520 13.90 0.08 6.51
N ASP A 521 15.11 0.51 6.87
CA ASP A 521 15.70 1.77 6.38
C ASP A 521 17.22 1.69 6.19
N GLY A 522 17.78 2.55 5.33
CA GLY A 522 19.15 2.45 4.80
C GLY A 522 19.17 2.02 3.33
N ASN A 523 20.36 1.81 2.76
CA ASN A 523 20.52 1.40 1.37
C ASN A 523 19.92 0.00 1.10
N PRO A 524 19.09 -0.20 0.05
CA PRO A 524 18.45 -1.48 -0.27
C PRO A 524 19.24 -2.38 -1.24
N ASN A 525 20.45 -1.98 -1.66
CA ASN A 525 21.17 -2.63 -2.77
C ASN A 525 21.80 -3.98 -2.37
N ASN A 526 21.03 -5.06 -2.47
CA ASN A 526 21.46 -6.44 -2.22
C ASN A 526 21.96 -7.21 -3.46
N LYS A 527 22.42 -6.52 -4.52
CA LYS A 527 23.03 -7.19 -5.67
C LYS A 527 24.52 -7.46 -5.44
N LEU A 528 25.04 -8.49 -6.12
CA LEU A 528 26.48 -8.71 -6.27
C LEU A 528 27.05 -7.88 -7.44
N SER A 529 28.31 -7.48 -7.32
CA SER A 529 29.16 -7.03 -8.42
C SER A 529 29.93 -8.19 -9.07
N GLY A 530 30.08 -9.32 -8.38
CA GLY A 530 30.68 -10.55 -8.90
C GLY A 530 30.35 -11.77 -8.06
N LEU A 531 30.27 -12.93 -8.71
CA LEU A 531 30.21 -14.27 -8.13
C LEU A 531 31.13 -15.19 -8.95
N SER A 532 31.93 -16.02 -8.30
CA SER A 532 32.79 -17.01 -8.97
C SER A 532 33.10 -18.20 -8.08
N VAL A 533 33.60 -19.28 -8.70
CA VAL A 533 34.14 -20.45 -8.00
C VAL A 533 35.55 -20.71 -8.53
N ASP A 534 36.54 -20.86 -7.65
CA ASP A 534 37.94 -21.01 -8.03
C ASP A 534 38.15 -22.22 -8.97
N GLY A 535 38.53 -21.94 -10.22
CA GLY A 535 38.85 -22.97 -11.22
C GLY A 535 37.67 -23.62 -11.93
N PHE A 536 36.43 -23.16 -11.71
CA PHE A 536 35.23 -23.71 -12.35
C PHE A 536 34.40 -22.63 -13.05
N VAL A 537 33.64 -23.03 -14.07
CA VAL A 537 32.73 -22.15 -14.83
C VAL A 537 31.29 -22.44 -14.42
N MET A 538 30.57 -21.39 -13.99
CA MET A 538 29.13 -21.45 -13.70
C MET A 538 28.31 -21.33 -14.99
N THR A 539 27.14 -21.96 -15.03
CA THR A 539 26.20 -21.87 -16.16
C THR A 539 24.81 -21.40 -15.66
N PRO A 540 24.30 -20.23 -16.09
CA PRO A 540 24.95 -19.25 -16.96
C PRO A 540 26.19 -18.60 -16.30
N SER A 541 26.97 -17.86 -17.09
CA SER A 541 27.98 -16.94 -16.56
C SER A 541 27.33 -15.92 -15.62
N PHE A 542 28.09 -15.40 -14.65
CA PHE A 542 27.54 -14.44 -13.67
C PHE A 542 26.90 -13.22 -14.34
N ASP A 543 25.62 -13.01 -14.00
CA ASP A 543 24.88 -11.77 -14.18
C ASP A 543 24.27 -11.38 -12.83
N ARG A 544 24.27 -10.10 -12.48
CA ARG A 544 23.85 -9.66 -11.15
C ARG A 544 22.36 -9.85 -10.85
N ASP A 545 21.52 -10.00 -11.88
CA ASP A 545 20.06 -10.09 -11.72
C ASP A 545 19.55 -11.52 -11.77
N THR A 546 20.25 -12.41 -12.48
CA THR A 546 20.17 -13.87 -12.36
C THR A 546 20.36 -14.32 -10.91
N ARG A 547 19.60 -15.32 -10.46
CA ARG A 547 19.65 -15.84 -9.07
C ARG A 547 20.14 -17.28 -8.94
N GLU A 548 20.07 -18.07 -10.00
CA GLU A 548 20.35 -19.51 -9.96
C GLU A 548 21.41 -19.85 -11.01
N TYR A 549 22.41 -20.65 -10.60
CA TYR A 549 23.51 -21.09 -11.44
C TYR A 549 23.74 -22.58 -11.25
N ASN A 550 24.13 -23.27 -12.31
CA ASN A 550 24.54 -24.66 -12.28
C ASN A 550 26.06 -24.76 -12.31
N LEU A 551 26.61 -25.71 -11.57
CA LEU A 551 28.04 -26.01 -11.53
C LEU A 551 28.25 -27.51 -11.62
N ILE A 552 29.12 -27.94 -12.53
CA ILE A 552 29.52 -29.35 -12.65
C ILE A 552 30.96 -29.48 -12.17
N VAL A 553 31.20 -30.43 -11.29
CA VAL A 553 32.54 -30.77 -10.76
C VAL A 553 32.72 -32.29 -10.77
N ASP A 554 33.97 -32.77 -10.77
CA ASP A 554 34.19 -34.21 -10.70
C ASP A 554 33.72 -34.83 -9.38
N SER A 555 33.33 -36.10 -9.44
CA SER A 555 33.08 -36.98 -8.31
C SER A 555 34.13 -36.89 -7.18
N GLY A 556 35.41 -36.72 -7.50
CA GLY A 556 36.51 -36.57 -6.54
C GLY A 556 36.60 -35.20 -5.86
N VAL A 557 35.90 -34.17 -6.34
CA VAL A 557 35.92 -32.82 -5.74
C VAL A 557 35.09 -32.82 -4.45
N THR A 558 35.77 -32.77 -3.31
CA THR A 558 35.15 -32.79 -1.97
C THR A 558 34.88 -31.40 -1.39
N SER A 559 35.43 -30.34 -1.98
CA SER A 559 35.14 -28.95 -1.64
C SER A 559 35.40 -28.01 -2.80
N ILE A 560 34.73 -26.86 -2.80
CA ILE A 560 34.97 -25.75 -3.73
C ILE A 560 35.18 -24.45 -2.95
N LYS A 561 35.84 -23.46 -3.55
CA LYS A 561 35.96 -22.11 -2.97
C LYS A 561 35.12 -21.12 -3.76
N VAL A 562 34.09 -20.57 -3.11
CA VAL A 562 33.14 -19.61 -3.69
C VAL A 562 33.54 -18.20 -3.27
N ASN A 563 33.71 -17.30 -4.23
CA ASN A 563 34.00 -15.88 -4.00
C ASN A 563 32.81 -15.04 -4.47
N ALA A 564 32.46 -14.01 -3.72
CA ALA A 564 31.42 -13.07 -4.13
C ALA A 564 31.69 -11.68 -3.55
N SER A 565 31.32 -10.64 -4.31
CA SER A 565 31.50 -9.22 -3.95
C SER A 565 30.17 -8.49 -4.04
N ALA A 566 29.81 -7.70 -3.03
CA ALA A 566 28.62 -6.85 -3.09
C ALA A 566 28.75 -5.76 -4.16
N LEU A 567 27.63 -5.30 -4.70
CA LEU A 567 27.57 -4.14 -5.60
C LEU A 567 27.63 -2.81 -4.84
N ASN A 568 27.17 -2.79 -3.59
CA ASN A 568 27.22 -1.65 -2.69
C ASN A 568 28.00 -2.02 -1.40
N SER A 569 28.88 -1.14 -0.95
CA SER A 569 29.75 -1.37 0.21
C SER A 569 29.04 -1.34 1.58
N ALA A 570 27.79 -0.87 1.64
CA ALA A 570 26.96 -0.95 2.84
C ALA A 570 26.24 -2.31 2.99
N SER A 571 26.40 -3.22 2.02
CA SER A 571 25.77 -4.54 2.01
C SER A 571 26.76 -5.65 2.39
N SER A 572 26.31 -6.60 3.20
CA SER A 572 27.12 -7.74 3.64
C SER A 572 26.85 -8.99 2.79
N VAL A 573 27.88 -9.82 2.60
CA VAL A 573 27.78 -11.08 1.85
C VAL A 573 28.12 -12.26 2.75
N SER A 574 27.36 -13.34 2.63
CA SER A 574 27.52 -14.58 3.41
C SER A 574 27.39 -15.80 2.50
N GLY A 575 27.82 -16.97 2.96
CA GLY A 575 27.82 -18.20 2.15
C GLY A 575 28.99 -18.33 1.17
N THR A 576 30.09 -17.61 1.42
CA THR A 576 31.34 -17.62 0.64
C THR A 576 32.47 -18.34 1.37
N GLY A 577 33.60 -18.54 0.70
CA GLY A 577 34.77 -19.25 1.22
C GLY A 577 34.83 -20.70 0.74
N THR A 578 35.60 -21.54 1.44
CA THR A 578 35.73 -22.97 1.13
C THR A 578 34.55 -23.75 1.71
N ILE A 579 33.80 -24.43 0.85
CA ILE A 579 32.57 -25.13 1.18
C ILE A 579 32.74 -26.61 0.82
N ALA A 580 32.49 -27.50 1.80
CA ALA A 580 32.56 -28.94 1.61
C ALA A 580 31.31 -29.47 0.90
N LEU A 581 31.51 -30.33 -0.10
CA LEU A 581 30.45 -30.94 -0.88
C LEU A 581 30.10 -32.34 -0.35
N GLN A 582 28.81 -32.58 -0.15
CA GLN A 582 28.23 -33.91 0.00
C GLN A 582 28.25 -34.65 -1.36
N SER A 583 28.00 -35.96 -1.36
CA SER A 583 27.90 -36.74 -2.60
C SER A 583 26.59 -36.45 -3.33
N GLY A 584 26.64 -36.27 -4.66
CA GLY A 584 25.47 -35.91 -5.48
C GLY A 584 25.28 -34.40 -5.58
N ASN A 585 24.03 -33.94 -5.45
CA ASN A 585 23.65 -32.54 -5.60
C ASN A 585 23.90 -31.75 -4.30
N ASN A 586 24.35 -30.50 -4.44
CA ASN A 586 24.59 -29.58 -3.34
C ASN A 586 24.07 -28.18 -3.72
N ASP A 587 23.14 -27.63 -2.94
CA ASP A 587 22.63 -26.27 -3.14
C ASP A 587 23.36 -25.31 -2.21
N ILE A 588 24.23 -24.46 -2.77
CA ILE A 588 25.01 -23.47 -2.02
C ILE A 588 24.35 -22.10 -2.16
N LYS A 589 23.97 -21.51 -1.02
CA LYS A 589 23.36 -20.18 -0.96
C LYS A 589 24.40 -19.10 -0.63
N VAL A 590 24.60 -18.16 -1.53
CA VAL A 590 25.32 -16.91 -1.30
C VAL A 590 24.30 -15.81 -1.04
N SER A 591 24.16 -15.40 0.23
CA SER A 591 23.10 -14.48 0.66
C SER A 591 23.69 -13.09 0.93
N VAL A 592 23.20 -12.10 0.18
CA VAL A 592 23.58 -10.69 0.28
C VAL A 592 22.51 -9.96 1.09
N THR A 593 22.90 -9.35 2.21
CA THR A 593 22.00 -8.56 3.06
C THR A 593 22.32 -7.07 2.87
N ALA A 594 21.35 -6.31 2.34
CA ALA A 594 21.45 -4.86 2.24
C ALA A 594 21.39 -4.17 3.61
N GLN A 595 21.83 -2.92 3.68
CA GLN A 595 21.83 -2.13 4.90
C GLN A 595 20.44 -2.03 5.55
N ASN A 596 19.37 -2.01 4.75
CA ASN A 596 17.98 -1.97 5.23
C ASN A 596 17.40 -3.33 5.66
N GLY A 597 18.19 -4.40 5.63
CA GLY A 597 17.77 -5.77 5.95
C GLY A 597 17.24 -6.59 4.77
N ASN A 598 17.06 -6.00 3.57
CA ASN A 598 16.58 -6.75 2.40
C ASN A 598 17.63 -7.78 1.95
N VAL A 599 17.29 -9.07 2.01
CA VAL A 599 18.16 -10.16 1.55
C VAL A 599 17.87 -10.55 0.10
N ARG A 600 18.92 -10.75 -0.71
CA ARG A 600 18.86 -11.50 -1.96
C ARG A 600 19.76 -12.73 -1.82
N GLU A 601 19.23 -13.89 -2.19
CA GLU A 601 20.03 -15.11 -2.30
C GLU A 601 20.40 -15.36 -3.77
N TYR A 602 21.63 -15.82 -3.98
CA TYR A 602 22.10 -16.43 -5.22
C TYR A 602 22.42 -17.90 -4.91
N ILE A 603 21.92 -18.83 -5.72
CA ILE A 603 22.01 -20.27 -5.48
C ILE A 603 22.92 -20.91 -6.53
N LEU A 604 23.90 -21.68 -6.08
CA LEU A 604 24.74 -22.52 -6.93
C LEU A 604 24.32 -23.98 -6.73
N HIS A 605 23.73 -24.57 -7.76
CA HIS A 605 23.39 -25.99 -7.83
C HIS A 605 24.61 -26.78 -8.31
N VAL A 606 25.35 -27.37 -7.37
CA VAL A 606 26.60 -28.09 -7.65
C VAL A 606 26.35 -29.59 -7.77
N VAL A 607 26.60 -30.14 -8.95
CA VAL A 607 26.48 -31.58 -9.25
C VAL A 607 27.87 -32.20 -9.33
N ARG A 608 28.11 -33.21 -8.50
CA ARG A 608 29.30 -34.08 -8.57
C ARG A 608 29.01 -35.27 -9.48
N GLN A 609 29.75 -35.41 -10.58
CA GLN A 609 29.63 -36.54 -11.49
C GLN A 609 31.00 -37.02 -11.98
N ALA A 610 31.11 -38.26 -12.43
CA ALA A 610 32.37 -38.79 -12.98
C ALA A 610 32.75 -38.11 -14.30
N ASN A 611 34.03 -37.81 -14.48
CA ASN A 611 34.58 -37.03 -15.60
C ASN A 611 34.08 -35.57 -15.62
N GLY A 612 33.73 -35.02 -14.44
CA GLY A 612 33.53 -33.58 -14.31
C GLY A 612 34.87 -32.83 -14.35
N PRO A 613 34.84 -31.48 -14.43
CA PRO A 613 36.04 -30.68 -14.24
C PRO A 613 36.69 -30.93 -12.88
N THR A 614 38.02 -30.94 -12.83
CA THR A 614 38.81 -31.00 -11.59
C THR A 614 39.62 -29.72 -11.41
N TYR A 615 39.63 -29.17 -10.20
CA TYR A 615 40.51 -28.05 -9.86
C TYR A 615 41.86 -28.56 -9.38
N ASN A 616 42.94 -28.10 -10.03
CA ASN A 616 44.30 -28.51 -9.72
C ASN A 616 45.09 -27.30 -9.21
N SER A 617 45.28 -27.21 -7.89
CA SER A 617 45.92 -26.07 -7.21
C SER A 617 47.44 -26.05 -7.42
N GLY A 618 47.91 -25.68 -8.62
CA GLY A 618 49.34 -25.65 -8.93
C GLY A 618 49.73 -24.67 -10.05
N SER A 619 50.56 -23.67 -9.69
CA SER A 619 51.33 -22.79 -10.59
C SER A 619 50.56 -21.96 -11.63
N SER A 620 50.11 -20.77 -11.23
CA SER A 620 49.66 -19.74 -12.18
C SER A 620 50.85 -18.96 -12.77
N THR A 621 51.40 -19.43 -13.88
CA THR A 621 52.23 -18.62 -14.79
C THR A 621 51.38 -18.21 -16.00
N PRO A 622 51.30 -16.93 -16.41
CA PRO A 622 50.43 -16.54 -17.53
C PRO A 622 50.89 -17.12 -18.87
N ALA A 623 50.18 -18.14 -19.36
CA ALA A 623 50.37 -18.67 -20.71
C ALA A 623 49.71 -17.72 -21.73
N ASN A 624 50.53 -16.88 -22.37
CA ASN A 624 50.12 -16.07 -23.52
C ASN A 624 49.67 -17.00 -24.67
N PRO A 625 48.54 -16.77 -25.37
CA PRO A 625 48.08 -17.65 -26.44
C PRO A 625 49.10 -17.80 -27.57
N GLY A 626 49.64 -19.01 -27.73
CA GLY A 626 50.66 -19.31 -28.73
C GLY A 626 50.10 -19.35 -30.15
N SER A 627 50.65 -18.52 -31.04
CA SER A 627 50.39 -18.60 -32.48
C SER A 627 50.86 -19.95 -33.05
N SER A 628 50.03 -20.59 -33.86
CA SER A 628 50.40 -21.79 -34.61
C SER A 628 51.22 -21.43 -35.86
N GLY A 629 52.52 -21.74 -35.86
CA GLY A 629 53.41 -21.41 -36.96
C GLY A 629 53.16 -22.22 -38.24
N GLY A 630 52.98 -21.51 -39.36
CA GLY A 630 53.07 -22.05 -40.73
C GLY A 630 54.14 -21.28 -41.51
N ASN A 631 55.07 -21.99 -42.15
CA ASN A 631 56.33 -21.43 -42.66
C ASN A 631 56.22 -20.82 -44.07
N SER A 632 56.75 -19.59 -44.27
CA SER A 632 57.33 -19.09 -45.55
C SER A 632 58.12 -17.79 -45.32
N SER A 633 58.86 -17.33 -46.35
CA SER A 633 60.10 -16.55 -46.19
C SER A 633 60.05 -15.05 -46.53
N SER A 634 61.12 -14.34 -46.11
CA SER A 634 61.48 -12.92 -46.40
C SER A 634 60.63 -11.83 -45.71
N GLY A 635 61.18 -10.66 -45.32
CA GLY A 635 62.60 -10.29 -45.18
C GLY A 635 62.85 -8.78 -45.29
N GLY A 636 63.37 -8.12 -44.24
CA GLY A 636 63.87 -6.74 -44.34
C GLY A 636 63.72 -5.84 -43.09
N SER A 637 64.87 -5.34 -42.60
CA SER A 637 65.12 -3.96 -42.13
C SER A 637 64.20 -3.25 -41.10
N SER A 638 64.52 -3.43 -39.81
CA SER A 638 65.01 -2.39 -38.86
C SER A 638 64.43 -0.95 -38.78
N SER A 639 64.34 -0.46 -37.53
CA SER A 639 64.34 0.96 -37.08
C SER A 639 63.02 1.75 -37.24
N SER A 640 62.70 2.80 -36.47
CA SER A 640 63.11 3.26 -35.12
C SER A 640 62.20 4.44 -34.68
N GLY A 641 62.15 4.78 -33.39
CA GLY A 641 61.65 6.09 -32.90
C GLY A 641 60.46 6.04 -31.94
N SER A 642 60.27 7.11 -31.16
CA SER A 642 59.38 7.14 -29.99
C SER A 642 58.56 8.44 -29.86
N ASN A 643 57.44 8.31 -29.12
CA ASN A 643 56.91 9.30 -28.16
C ASN A 643 55.83 10.34 -28.62
N SER A 644 55.16 10.90 -27.60
CA SER A 644 54.39 12.17 -27.52
C SER A 644 52.97 12.28 -28.09
N SER A 645 52.01 11.84 -27.25
CA SER A 645 51.01 12.71 -26.58
C SER A 645 49.86 13.43 -27.31
N SER A 646 48.71 13.37 -26.62
CA SER A 646 47.55 14.29 -26.63
C SER A 646 46.49 14.14 -27.73
N GLY A 647 45.22 14.13 -27.28
CA GLY A 647 43.99 14.09 -28.07
C GLY A 647 42.80 14.26 -27.13
N SER A 648 41.80 15.08 -27.49
CA SER A 648 40.82 15.62 -26.52
C SER A 648 39.43 15.84 -27.13
N ARG A 649 38.39 15.43 -26.39
CA ARG A 649 36.95 15.79 -26.49
C ARG A 649 36.17 15.48 -27.78
N GLY A 650 34.92 15.07 -27.58
CA GLY A 650 33.83 15.12 -28.57
C GLY A 650 33.67 13.84 -29.39
N PRO A 651 32.47 13.58 -29.98
CA PRO A 651 31.55 14.61 -30.47
C PRO A 651 30.12 14.56 -29.86
N GLY A 652 29.29 15.54 -30.25
CA GLY A 652 27.83 15.54 -30.10
C GLY A 652 27.11 15.17 -31.41
N ALA A 653 25.78 15.19 -31.40
CA ALA A 653 24.95 14.68 -32.51
C ALA A 653 24.40 15.77 -33.45
N SER A 654 24.06 15.36 -34.68
CA SER A 654 23.08 16.02 -35.56
C SER A 654 22.39 14.97 -36.44
N ASN A 655 21.14 15.24 -36.85
CA ASN A 655 20.24 14.31 -37.54
C ASN A 655 19.62 14.99 -38.77
N SER A 656 19.28 14.23 -39.83
CA SER A 656 18.07 14.47 -40.69
C SER A 656 17.97 13.57 -41.94
N SER A 657 16.88 12.79 -41.99
CA SER A 657 15.88 12.69 -43.08
C SER A 657 16.22 12.18 -44.51
N SER A 658 15.17 11.55 -45.09
CA SER A 658 14.90 11.30 -46.52
C SER A 658 15.60 10.09 -47.18
N GLY A 659 14.94 9.28 -48.01
CA GLY A 659 13.49 9.18 -48.31
C GLY A 659 13.19 8.35 -49.58
N ASP A 660 12.39 7.28 -49.42
CA ASP A 660 11.75 6.42 -50.44
C ASP A 660 12.58 5.72 -51.55
N GLY A 661 12.12 4.53 -51.98
CA GLY A 661 12.64 3.81 -53.15
C GLY A 661 12.58 2.28 -53.01
N ALA A 662 11.77 1.61 -53.84
CA ALA A 662 11.61 0.14 -53.81
C ALA A 662 12.50 -0.57 -54.85
N GLY A 663 12.98 -1.78 -54.54
CA GLY A 663 13.64 -2.64 -55.54
C GLY A 663 14.27 -3.92 -54.96
N THR A 664 13.83 -5.08 -55.47
CA THR A 664 14.47 -6.39 -55.29
C THR A 664 14.34 -7.17 -56.59
N PRO A 665 15.42 -7.78 -57.12
CA PRO A 665 15.36 -9.23 -57.37
C PRO A 665 16.71 -9.98 -57.26
N GLY A 666 16.65 -11.30 -57.02
CA GLY A 666 17.72 -12.27 -57.31
C GLY A 666 18.87 -12.37 -56.29
N GLY A 667 19.13 -13.49 -55.61
CA GLY A 667 18.35 -14.74 -55.53
C GLY A 667 18.81 -15.88 -56.45
N SER A 668 19.76 -16.69 -55.97
CA SER A 668 20.00 -18.11 -56.31
C SER A 668 20.84 -18.72 -55.16
N SER A 669 20.43 -19.67 -54.31
CA SER A 669 19.61 -20.89 -54.41
C SER A 669 20.41 -22.17 -54.72
N ILE A 670 20.30 -23.15 -53.81
CA ILE A 670 20.20 -24.59 -54.09
C ILE A 670 19.59 -25.28 -52.85
N THR A 671 18.84 -26.35 -53.07
CA THR A 671 17.79 -26.82 -52.13
C THR A 671 17.73 -28.35 -52.11
N ILE A 672 17.45 -28.94 -50.94
CA ILE A 672 16.67 -30.20 -50.83
C ILE A 672 15.54 -29.97 -49.81
N ALA A 673 14.39 -30.62 -50.01
CA ALA A 673 13.08 -30.15 -49.59
C ALA A 673 12.50 -30.79 -48.30
N PRO A 674 11.45 -30.19 -47.70
CA PRO A 674 10.69 -30.76 -46.58
C PRO A 674 9.33 -31.37 -46.99
N ASP A 675 8.79 -32.24 -46.12
CA ASP A 675 7.36 -32.41 -45.85
C ASP A 675 7.09 -31.81 -44.45
N GLY A 676 5.91 -31.29 -44.06
CA GLY A 676 4.56 -31.46 -44.61
C GLY A 676 3.73 -32.40 -43.71
N SER A 677 2.49 -32.13 -43.29
CA SER A 677 1.68 -30.89 -43.19
C SER A 677 0.51 -31.17 -42.21
N SER A 678 -0.28 -30.25 -41.63
CA SER A 678 -0.33 -28.78 -41.67
C SER A 678 -1.08 -28.24 -40.41
N ASN A 679 -1.21 -26.91 -40.26
CA ASN A 679 -2.14 -26.27 -39.30
C ASN A 679 -3.55 -26.10 -39.91
N ILE A 680 -4.59 -25.98 -39.07
CA ILE A 680 -5.88 -25.38 -39.44
C ILE A 680 -6.28 -24.32 -38.40
N SER A 681 -6.67 -23.15 -38.87
CA SER A 681 -7.18 -22.02 -38.10
C SER A 681 -8.56 -21.61 -38.63
N VAL A 682 -9.44 -21.12 -37.75
CA VAL A 682 -10.79 -20.62 -38.14
C VAL A 682 -11.15 -19.39 -37.32
N GLN A 683 -11.26 -18.23 -37.99
CA GLN A 683 -12.19 -17.15 -37.61
C GLN A 683 -13.56 -17.48 -38.26
N ALA A 684 -14.72 -16.93 -37.87
CA ALA A 684 -14.98 -15.57 -37.41
C ALA A 684 -16.41 -15.41 -36.84
N SER A 685 -16.79 -14.13 -36.67
CA SER A 685 -18.15 -13.58 -36.82
C SER A 685 -19.06 -13.45 -35.59
N ILE A 686 -19.93 -12.45 -35.69
CA ILE A 686 -20.79 -11.88 -34.64
C ILE A 686 -22.25 -12.16 -35.03
N GLY A 687 -23.12 -12.41 -34.04
CA GLY A 687 -24.56 -12.44 -34.22
C GLY A 687 -25.28 -11.86 -32.99
N VAL A 688 -26.25 -10.97 -33.22
CA VAL A 688 -27.04 -10.31 -32.16
C VAL A 688 -28.52 -10.57 -32.42
N VAL A 689 -29.21 -11.13 -31.42
CA VAL A 689 -30.68 -11.12 -31.32
C VAL A 689 -31.05 -10.87 -29.85
N THR A 690 -32.14 -10.14 -29.62
CA THR A 690 -32.60 -9.68 -28.30
C THR A 690 -33.82 -10.46 -27.80
N GLN A 691 -33.90 -10.73 -26.49
CA GLN A 691 -35.13 -10.64 -25.65
C GLN A 691 -34.89 -11.09 -24.19
N GLY A 692 -35.86 -10.76 -23.34
CA GLY A 692 -36.10 -11.25 -21.97
C GLY A 692 -37.46 -10.67 -21.51
N PRO A 693 -37.87 -10.75 -20.23
CA PRO A 693 -37.36 -11.55 -19.10
C PRO A 693 -38.47 -12.46 -18.46
N GLY A 694 -38.14 -13.34 -17.49
CA GLY A 694 -39.19 -13.92 -16.62
C GLY A 694 -38.89 -15.18 -15.79
N GLN A 695 -39.02 -15.03 -14.47
CA GLN A 695 -39.46 -16.00 -13.42
C GLN A 695 -38.90 -17.44 -13.29
N SER A 696 -38.31 -17.67 -12.11
CA SER A 696 -38.46 -18.80 -11.17
C SER A 696 -38.95 -20.18 -11.62
N ALA A 697 -38.17 -21.22 -11.32
CA ALA A 697 -38.58 -22.28 -10.37
C ALA A 697 -37.37 -23.06 -9.78
N ASP A 698 -37.60 -23.64 -8.60
CA ASP A 698 -36.70 -24.34 -7.67
C ASP A 698 -36.57 -25.87 -7.99
N VAL A 699 -35.89 -26.63 -7.11
CA VAL A 699 -36.02 -28.09 -6.84
C VAL A 699 -35.06 -29.09 -7.54
N THR A 700 -34.03 -29.50 -6.78
CA THR A 700 -33.33 -30.82 -6.74
C THR A 700 -32.33 -31.28 -7.82
N SER A 701 -31.33 -32.04 -7.34
CA SER A 701 -30.48 -33.00 -8.09
C SER A 701 -31.17 -34.39 -8.16
N PRO A 702 -30.76 -35.34 -9.04
CA PRO A 702 -29.60 -36.17 -8.69
C PRO A 702 -28.77 -36.79 -9.85
N ALA A 703 -27.63 -37.38 -9.44
CA ALA A 703 -26.98 -38.60 -9.96
C ALA A 703 -26.47 -38.73 -11.42
N GLN A 704 -25.23 -39.25 -11.48
CA GLN A 704 -24.50 -39.78 -12.63
C GLN A 704 -25.17 -41.06 -13.21
N THR A 705 -24.72 -41.52 -14.39
CA THR A 705 -24.10 -42.87 -14.58
C THR A 705 -23.73 -43.17 -16.05
N GLN A 706 -22.41 -43.30 -16.31
CA GLN A 706 -21.70 -44.25 -17.23
C GLN A 706 -22.13 -44.41 -18.72
N ALA A 707 -21.36 -45.04 -19.63
CA ALA A 707 -19.91 -45.13 -19.89
C ALA A 707 -19.68 -45.99 -21.17
N GLN A 708 -18.55 -45.82 -21.90
CA GLN A 708 -17.78 -46.86 -22.63
C GLN A 708 -16.63 -46.25 -23.48
N THR A 709 -15.59 -46.95 -24.00
CA THR A 709 -14.65 -47.96 -23.43
C THR A 709 -13.55 -48.31 -24.46
N GLN A 710 -12.27 -47.95 -24.18
CA GLN A 710 -10.99 -48.60 -24.65
C GLN A 710 -10.73 -48.66 -26.19
N ALA A 711 -9.59 -49.08 -26.77
CA ALA A 711 -8.31 -49.76 -26.39
C ALA A 711 -7.21 -49.39 -27.46
N GLN A 712 -5.90 -49.73 -27.47
CA GLN A 712 -4.85 -50.25 -26.56
C GLN A 712 -3.45 -49.99 -27.23
N GLN A 713 -2.44 -49.39 -26.57
CA GLN A 713 -1.22 -49.99 -25.94
C GLN A 713 -0.05 -50.54 -26.80
N THR A 714 1.17 -50.08 -26.46
CA THR A 714 2.40 -50.87 -26.17
C THR A 714 3.38 -50.00 -25.34
N GLN A 715 3.69 -50.31 -24.07
CA GLN A 715 4.83 -51.12 -23.54
C GLN A 715 6.20 -50.38 -23.50
N SER A 716 7.04 -50.46 -22.45
CA SER A 716 6.95 -51.20 -21.16
C SER A 716 7.88 -50.63 -20.04
N SER A 717 7.61 -51.06 -18.80
CA SER A 717 8.42 -51.01 -17.56
C SER A 717 8.56 -49.67 -16.81
N SER A 718 8.42 -49.59 -15.48
CA SER A 718 7.97 -50.61 -14.49
C SER A 718 7.08 -49.97 -13.42
N ALA A 719 5.88 -50.50 -13.21
CA ALA A 719 4.90 -49.92 -12.31
C ALA A 719 5.12 -50.35 -10.84
N GLY A 720 5.47 -49.41 -9.97
CA GLY A 720 5.41 -49.61 -8.53
C GLY A 720 3.97 -49.62 -8.04
N THR A 721 3.62 -50.58 -7.17
CA THR A 721 2.27 -50.67 -6.58
C THR A 721 2.10 -49.60 -5.51
N VAL A 722 1.54 -48.44 -5.86
CA VAL A 722 1.29 -47.34 -4.91
C VAL A 722 0.32 -47.81 -3.83
N SER A 723 0.81 -47.94 -2.59
CA SER A 723 -0.01 -48.39 -1.47
C SER A 723 -0.96 -47.29 -0.98
N LYS A 724 -2.12 -47.68 -0.44
CA LYS A 724 -3.00 -46.71 0.25
C LYS A 724 -2.23 -46.08 1.41
N GLY A 725 -2.25 -44.76 1.53
CA GLY A 725 -1.46 -44.01 2.52
C GLY A 725 0.06 -44.03 2.28
N SER A 726 0.53 -44.32 1.07
CA SER A 726 1.96 -44.21 0.71
C SER A 726 2.50 -42.80 0.98
N GLY A 727 1.71 -41.76 0.73
CA GLY A 727 2.14 -40.36 0.70
C GLY A 727 2.90 -39.96 -0.57
N ASP A 728 3.17 -40.90 -1.48
CA ASP A 728 3.67 -40.65 -2.84
C ASP A 728 2.45 -40.41 -3.73
N ILE A 729 2.15 -39.14 -4.01
CA ILE A 729 0.95 -38.73 -4.73
C ILE A 729 1.26 -38.16 -6.12
N ASN A 730 2.54 -38.00 -6.46
CA ASN A 730 2.99 -37.61 -7.78
C ASN A 730 3.42 -38.82 -8.64
N GLY A 731 3.74 -39.97 -8.02
CA GLY A 731 4.18 -41.21 -8.67
C GLY A 731 5.70 -41.33 -8.88
N ASP A 732 6.52 -40.51 -8.22
CA ASP A 732 7.98 -40.45 -8.39
C ASP A 732 8.76 -41.51 -7.57
N GLY A 733 8.06 -42.27 -6.72
CA GLY A 733 8.63 -43.31 -5.86
C GLY A 733 9.16 -42.80 -4.51
N LYS A 734 8.92 -41.53 -4.17
CA LYS A 734 9.38 -40.89 -2.93
C LYS A 734 8.21 -40.17 -2.25
N VAL A 735 8.46 -39.66 -1.04
CA VAL A 735 7.50 -38.86 -0.27
C VAL A 735 8.24 -37.60 0.18
N ASN A 736 7.94 -36.46 -0.44
CA ASN A 736 8.74 -35.25 -0.30
C ASN A 736 7.90 -33.95 -0.36
N SER A 737 8.57 -32.80 -0.43
CA SER A 737 7.90 -31.49 -0.48
C SER A 737 7.04 -31.27 -1.73
N LEU A 738 7.32 -31.98 -2.83
CA LEU A 738 6.48 -31.96 -4.03
C LEU A 738 5.11 -32.62 -3.79
N ASP A 739 5.06 -33.70 -3.01
CA ASP A 739 3.81 -34.34 -2.58
C ASP A 739 3.00 -33.41 -1.68
N VAL A 740 3.64 -32.79 -0.67
CA VAL A 740 3.00 -31.79 0.21
C VAL A 740 2.39 -30.65 -0.61
N LEU A 741 3.13 -30.12 -1.59
CA LEU A 741 2.67 -29.04 -2.46
C LEU A 741 1.51 -29.49 -3.37
N LYS A 742 1.59 -30.68 -3.97
CA LYS A 742 0.56 -31.23 -4.86
C LYS A 742 -0.73 -31.55 -4.09
N LEU A 743 -0.62 -32.04 -2.84
CA LEU A 743 -1.75 -32.28 -1.95
C LEU A 743 -2.41 -30.97 -1.51
N GLN A 744 -1.60 -29.96 -1.15
CA GLN A 744 -2.08 -28.63 -0.84
C GLN A 744 -2.84 -28.01 -2.02
N ARG A 745 -2.32 -28.14 -3.24
CA ARG A 745 -2.97 -27.65 -4.47
C ARG A 745 -4.28 -28.39 -4.76
N TYR A 746 -4.34 -29.70 -4.51
CA TYR A 746 -5.58 -30.48 -4.62
C TYR A 746 -6.66 -30.05 -3.60
N ILE A 747 -6.29 -29.88 -2.33
CA ILE A 747 -7.23 -29.44 -1.27
C ILE A 747 -7.75 -28.02 -1.55
N LEU A 748 -6.97 -27.17 -2.22
CA LEU A 748 -7.38 -25.84 -2.67
C LEU A 748 -8.14 -25.84 -4.02
N GLY A 749 -8.39 -27.01 -4.63
CA GLY A 749 -9.07 -27.12 -5.93
C GLY A 749 -8.26 -26.62 -7.14
N LEU A 750 -6.96 -26.37 -6.96
CA LEU A 750 -6.05 -25.82 -7.97
C LEU A 750 -5.43 -26.87 -8.89
N GLU A 751 -5.57 -28.16 -8.54
CA GLU A 751 -4.99 -29.29 -9.27
C GLU A 751 -5.78 -30.58 -8.99
N ALA A 752 -5.83 -31.51 -9.94
CA ALA A 752 -6.52 -32.80 -9.77
C ALA A 752 -5.54 -33.92 -9.43
N LEU A 753 -5.92 -34.82 -8.52
CA LEU A 753 -5.24 -36.08 -8.27
C LEU A 753 -5.89 -37.23 -9.06
N SER A 754 -5.07 -38.16 -9.54
CA SER A 754 -5.54 -39.47 -10.03
C SER A 754 -6.11 -40.30 -8.87
N GLU A 755 -6.89 -41.34 -9.17
CA GLU A 755 -7.43 -42.22 -8.10
C GLU A 755 -6.31 -42.88 -7.27
N ALA A 756 -5.17 -43.20 -7.89
CA ALA A 756 -3.98 -43.66 -7.18
C ALA A 756 -3.40 -42.56 -6.26
N GLY A 757 -3.30 -41.32 -6.75
CA GLY A 757 -2.87 -40.17 -5.96
C GLY A 757 -3.81 -39.86 -4.79
N LYS A 758 -5.13 -40.02 -4.95
CA LYS A 758 -6.10 -39.90 -3.86
C LYS A 758 -5.93 -41.00 -2.82
N ALA A 759 -5.78 -42.26 -3.25
CA ALA A 759 -5.54 -43.39 -2.35
C ALA A 759 -4.20 -43.28 -1.59
N ALA A 760 -3.18 -42.69 -2.22
CA ALA A 760 -1.90 -42.36 -1.60
C ALA A 760 -1.99 -41.18 -0.61
N ALA A 761 -2.87 -40.21 -0.89
CA ALA A 761 -3.08 -39.01 -0.09
C ALA A 761 -3.92 -39.26 1.17
N ASP A 762 -4.86 -40.21 1.16
CA ASP A 762 -5.61 -40.65 2.33
C ASP A 762 -4.65 -41.32 3.34
N LEU A 763 -4.14 -40.50 4.27
CA LEU A 763 -3.09 -40.83 5.23
C LEU A 763 -3.65 -41.09 6.63
N ASN A 764 -4.84 -40.55 6.96
CA ASN A 764 -5.54 -40.88 8.19
C ASN A 764 -6.38 -42.18 8.07
N GLY A 765 -6.68 -42.63 6.85
CA GLY A 765 -7.46 -43.83 6.55
C GLY A 765 -8.97 -43.60 6.41
N ASP A 766 -9.48 -42.36 6.53
CA ASP A 766 -10.91 -42.05 6.67
C ASP A 766 -11.73 -42.09 5.38
N GLY A 767 -11.07 -42.29 4.22
CA GLY A 767 -11.72 -42.36 2.91
C GLY A 767 -11.88 -41.01 2.21
N LYS A 768 -11.39 -39.92 2.80
CA LYS A 768 -11.34 -38.58 2.22
C LYS A 768 -9.88 -38.15 2.06
N VAL A 769 -9.68 -36.98 1.47
CA VAL A 769 -8.37 -36.35 1.31
C VAL A 769 -8.54 -34.87 1.66
N ASN A 770 -8.03 -34.47 2.83
CA ASN A 770 -8.34 -33.19 3.45
C ASN A 770 -7.15 -32.59 4.25
N SER A 771 -7.40 -31.52 5.01
CA SER A 771 -6.35 -30.82 5.77
C SER A 771 -5.71 -31.67 6.86
N GLN A 772 -6.38 -32.73 7.35
CA GLN A 772 -5.78 -33.70 8.27
C GLN A 772 -4.68 -34.52 7.58
N ASP A 773 -4.90 -34.94 6.33
CA ASP A 773 -3.92 -35.67 5.53
C ASP A 773 -2.72 -34.80 5.16
N LEU A 774 -2.96 -33.53 4.83
CA LEU A 774 -1.89 -32.57 4.58
C LEU A 774 -0.99 -32.39 5.83
N LEU A 775 -1.58 -32.34 7.02
CA LEU A 775 -0.83 -32.29 8.28
C LEU A 775 -0.04 -33.58 8.56
N LEU A 776 -0.59 -34.75 8.21
CA LEU A 776 0.12 -36.03 8.30
C LEU A 776 1.27 -36.11 7.29
N MET A 777 1.07 -35.65 6.06
CA MET A 777 2.09 -35.62 5.02
C MET A 777 3.24 -34.67 5.39
N GLN A 778 2.92 -33.48 5.90
CA GLN A 778 3.91 -32.53 6.43
C GLN A 778 4.75 -33.16 7.55
N LYS A 779 4.14 -33.83 8.53
CA LYS A 779 4.88 -34.55 9.58
C LYS A 779 5.75 -35.68 9.02
N LYS A 780 5.23 -36.45 8.07
CA LYS A 780 5.92 -37.57 7.41
C LYS A 780 7.17 -37.11 6.66
N VAL A 781 7.10 -35.97 5.97
CA VAL A 781 8.24 -35.34 5.27
C VAL A 781 9.22 -34.65 6.23
N LEU A 782 8.74 -34.13 7.36
CA LEU A 782 9.57 -33.53 8.42
C LEU A 782 10.17 -34.55 9.41
N GLY A 783 9.81 -35.83 9.31
CA GLY A 783 10.29 -36.90 10.19
C GLY A 783 9.76 -36.84 11.63
N MET A 784 8.53 -36.31 11.83
CA MET A 784 7.91 -36.01 13.13
C MET A 784 6.89 -37.06 13.60
#